data_AF-V6MAK0-F1
#
_entry.id   AF-V6MAK0-F1
#
_cell.length_a   1.000
_cell.length_b   1.000
_cell.length_c   1.000
_cell.angle_alpha   90.00
_cell.angle_beta   90.00
_cell.angle_gamma   90.00
#
_symmetry.space_group_name_H-M   'P 1'
#
loop_
_entity.id
_entity.type
_entity.pdbx_description
1 polymer ?
#
loop_
_entity_poly.entity_id
_entity_poly.type
_entity_poly.pdbx_seq_one_letter_code
_entity_poly.pdbx_strand_id
1 'polypeptide(L)'
;MDQLQERDLYTTIQQWRKVLPKTAELSEGTCMAMLEEIEQRRSKEPQQWLDQAEAVVLTCLSLLRKNKAGGYRMTREWLERAVQLDPEYRVAHELLLRQEILRLREEQALNENFPTIRETDNVVTRRRNVEILTRLAGEAKQFTARQLANITHIQELARKLADEQTIQWAADLNQLFIDREELVEKLQLQVDAYAASLSGVFFSTELLGQLQETIRSIQEQRNRLEQIWQDLELRQETEENPEKTDSSALEELEGLIGLDEIKERVRQLAQFLQYRQKREEKGWHMQDDLPLHLVLMGNPGTGKTTLARLIARLYKELGLLASGQLIEVDRSHLVGGYVGQTEQRVMDAVKRADGGVLFIDEAYSLKRADSSGSDYGQAAIDTLVAAMTGGEYAGRFVVMLAGYPEEMRNFLYANPGLYSRFPETGHFLLPDYTTDELVQIASQVAERNDYLLTEEASRSLRQRIEKSRVDESFGNARTAANLILDAIFAKGKATAGKDLQWSDFTVLYPEDIQSDTSREETAAASERLQALIGLEQVKAELKKITAFVRVQKERSERGMKASPVELHAVFTGNPGTGKTTVAALYAQILREIGYLKRGHLVVASRADLVAGYVGQTAALTKRKIREALGGVLFIDEAYALFGTSEQDYGQEVVQTLVEEMTRHGENLVVVLAGYSEEMNRLLLSNPGLVSRFKKYIHFPDYTVDQLVQIIEWEGKNAGYLITNETIEKLAVRLSEIAGEHGIGGNGRFARNLVQEAMQNQAIRLTEIPQEEWNPKQLAELTWADFQRCLD
;
A
#
# COMPACT_ATOMS: atom_id res chain seq x y z
N MET A 1 -2.76 -32.47 28.22
CA MET A 1 -1.86 -31.50 27.56
C MET A 1 -1.92 -30.16 28.28
N ASP A 2 -3.07 -29.76 28.83
CA ASP A 2 -3.24 -28.55 29.65
C ASP A 2 -2.22 -28.39 30.80
N GLN A 3 -1.89 -29.43 31.57
CA GLN A 3 -0.91 -29.33 32.67
C GLN A 3 0.56 -29.10 32.23
N LEU A 4 0.90 -29.41 30.97
CA LEU A 4 2.25 -29.17 30.42
C LEU A 4 2.37 -27.74 29.85
N GLN A 5 1.31 -27.21 29.23
CA GLN A 5 1.20 -25.81 28.83
C GLN A 5 1.00 -24.85 30.03
N GLU A 6 0.38 -25.32 31.12
CA GLU A 6 0.29 -24.56 32.39
C GLU A 6 1.67 -24.25 32.98
N ARG A 7 2.60 -25.22 32.89
CA ARG A 7 3.96 -25.04 33.42
C ARG A 7 4.75 -24.01 32.61
N ASP A 8 4.60 -23.98 31.28
CA ASP A 8 5.42 -23.17 30.38
C ASP A 8 5.18 -21.65 30.53
N LEU A 9 3.90 -21.24 30.50
CA LEU A 9 3.54 -19.83 30.68
C LEU A 9 3.90 -19.32 32.07
N TYR A 10 3.56 -20.07 33.12
CA TYR A 10 3.86 -19.68 34.50
C TYR A 10 5.37 -19.55 34.72
N THR A 11 6.18 -20.50 34.23
CA THR A 11 7.64 -20.42 34.37
C THR A 11 8.23 -19.23 33.63
N THR A 12 7.74 -18.95 32.43
CA THR A 12 8.21 -17.82 31.61
C THR A 12 7.89 -16.48 32.28
N ILE A 13 6.65 -16.31 32.76
CA ILE A 13 6.24 -15.10 33.49
C ILE A 13 7.05 -14.90 34.77
N GLN A 14 7.31 -15.96 35.54
CA GLN A 14 8.14 -15.86 36.75
C GLN A 14 9.60 -15.50 36.45
N GLN A 15 10.13 -15.90 35.29
CA GLN A 15 11.44 -15.46 34.83
C GLN A 15 11.42 -13.97 34.46
N TRP A 16 10.45 -13.55 33.64
CA TRP A 16 10.33 -12.15 33.19
C TRP A 16 10.05 -11.16 34.32
N ARG A 17 9.30 -11.59 35.35
CA ARG A 17 9.07 -10.80 36.56
C ARG A 17 10.37 -10.51 37.34
N LYS A 18 11.37 -11.39 37.25
CA LYS A 18 12.68 -11.20 37.91
C LYS A 18 13.66 -10.44 37.04
N VAL A 19 13.72 -10.77 35.76
CA VAL A 19 14.61 -10.16 34.78
C VAL A 19 13.81 -9.98 33.50
N LEU A 20 13.59 -8.72 33.11
CA LEU A 20 12.92 -8.43 31.85
C LEU A 20 13.73 -9.00 30.68
N PRO A 21 13.06 -9.60 29.69
CA PRO A 21 13.72 -10.07 28.48
C PRO A 21 14.27 -8.90 27.67
N LYS A 22 15.35 -9.15 26.90
CA LYS A 22 15.91 -8.14 26.00
C LYS A 22 14.89 -7.81 24.91
N THR A 23 14.79 -6.54 24.50
CA THR A 23 13.85 -6.11 23.45
C THR A 23 14.07 -6.83 22.12
N ALA A 24 15.27 -7.32 21.83
CA ALA A 24 15.57 -8.11 20.63
C ALA A 24 15.01 -9.55 20.67
N GLU A 25 14.72 -10.08 21.87
CA GLU A 25 14.19 -11.42 22.09
C GLU A 25 12.66 -11.41 22.28
N LEU A 26 12.04 -10.22 22.24
CA LEU A 26 10.62 -10.03 22.45
C LEU A 26 9.94 -9.46 21.20
N SER A 27 8.85 -10.08 20.78
CA SER A 27 7.94 -9.49 19.80
C SER A 27 6.66 -9.05 20.48
N GLU A 28 6.06 -7.95 19.98
CA GLU A 28 4.72 -7.53 20.44
C GLU A 28 3.76 -8.71 20.28
N GLY A 29 3.91 -9.48 19.20
CA GLY A 29 3.12 -10.66 18.94
C GLY A 29 3.12 -11.73 20.02
N THR A 30 4.29 -12.01 20.57
CA THR A 30 4.44 -13.00 21.64
C THR A 30 3.73 -12.52 22.90
N CYS A 31 3.96 -11.27 23.30
CA CYS A 31 3.28 -10.69 24.46
C CYS A 31 1.76 -10.68 24.29
N MET A 32 1.29 -10.38 23.08
CA MET A 32 -0.12 -10.33 22.77
C MET A 32 -0.80 -11.70 22.81
N ALA A 33 -0.17 -12.73 22.24
CA ALA A 33 -0.65 -14.11 22.36
C ALA A 33 -0.71 -14.56 23.83
N MET A 34 0.26 -14.13 24.66
CA MET A 34 0.24 -14.40 26.10
C MET A 34 -0.91 -13.68 26.82
N LEU A 35 -1.25 -12.44 26.45
CA LEU A 35 -2.43 -11.75 27.02
C LEU A 35 -3.73 -12.48 26.68
N GLU A 36 -3.90 -12.92 25.43
CA GLU A 36 -5.08 -13.68 25.01
C GLU A 36 -5.17 -15.00 25.79
N GLU A 37 -4.05 -15.71 25.94
CA GLU A 37 -4.00 -16.93 26.74
C GLU A 37 -4.35 -16.68 28.23
N ILE A 38 -3.89 -15.57 28.80
CA ILE A 38 -4.23 -15.15 30.17
C ILE A 38 -5.73 -14.87 30.30
N GLU A 39 -6.33 -14.17 29.34
CA GLU A 39 -7.75 -13.82 29.33
C GLU A 39 -8.64 -15.07 29.16
N GLN A 40 -8.29 -15.96 28.23
CA GLN A 40 -8.97 -17.25 28.06
C GLN A 40 -8.91 -18.09 29.34
N ARG A 41 -7.77 -18.10 30.05
CA ARG A 41 -7.63 -18.82 31.33
C ARG A 41 -8.44 -18.16 32.45
N ARG A 42 -8.45 -16.82 32.52
CA ARG A 42 -9.25 -16.05 33.50
C ARG A 42 -10.75 -16.32 33.36
N SER A 43 -11.22 -16.56 32.13
CA SER A 43 -12.63 -16.92 31.88
C SER A 43 -13.05 -18.27 32.48
N LYS A 44 -12.09 -19.17 32.74
CA LYS A 44 -12.33 -20.51 33.31
C LYS A 44 -12.27 -20.51 34.83
N GLU A 45 -11.24 -19.91 35.43
CA GLU A 45 -11.11 -19.72 36.89
C GLU A 45 -10.27 -18.48 37.24
N PRO A 46 -10.70 -17.60 38.16
CA PRO A 46 -9.91 -16.46 38.60
C PRO A 46 -8.78 -16.91 39.55
N GLN A 47 -7.52 -16.63 39.18
CA GLN A 47 -6.33 -16.94 39.97
C GLN A 47 -5.43 -15.70 40.10
N GLN A 48 -4.96 -15.41 41.32
CA GLN A 48 -4.16 -14.19 41.63
C GLN A 48 -2.85 -14.08 40.83
N TRP A 49 -2.26 -15.20 40.39
CA TRP A 49 -1.06 -15.16 39.55
C TRP A 49 -1.33 -14.69 38.12
N LEU A 50 -2.58 -14.79 37.63
CA LEU A 50 -2.95 -14.30 36.29
C LEU A 50 -2.90 -12.76 36.24
N ASP A 51 -3.26 -12.07 37.32
CA ASP A 51 -3.13 -10.62 37.43
C ASP A 51 -1.65 -10.20 37.42
N GLN A 52 -0.79 -10.96 38.12
CA GLN A 52 0.66 -10.76 38.08
C GLN A 52 1.24 -11.04 36.68
N ALA A 53 0.73 -12.06 35.99
CA ALA A 53 1.14 -12.37 34.63
C ALA A 53 0.75 -11.26 33.65
N GLU A 54 -0.48 -10.76 33.72
CA GLU A 54 -0.93 -9.64 32.91
C GLU A 54 -0.09 -8.39 33.19
N ALA A 55 0.21 -8.07 34.45
CA ALA A 55 1.07 -6.95 34.81
C ALA A 55 2.47 -7.05 34.18
N VAL A 56 3.09 -8.23 34.20
CA VAL A 56 4.41 -8.48 33.58
C VAL A 56 4.34 -8.30 32.06
N VAL A 57 3.33 -8.85 31.41
CA VAL A 57 3.18 -8.79 29.95
C VAL A 57 2.88 -7.37 29.48
N LEU A 58 2.00 -6.63 30.16
CA LEU A 58 1.73 -5.21 29.89
C LEU A 58 2.99 -4.35 30.05
N THR A 59 3.83 -4.65 31.05
CA THR A 59 5.11 -3.97 31.26
C THR A 59 6.11 -4.28 30.13
N CYS A 60 6.08 -5.49 29.58
CA CYS A 60 6.90 -5.85 28.41
C CYS A 60 6.42 -5.14 27.13
N LEU A 61 5.10 -5.07 26.92
CA LEU A 61 4.50 -4.35 25.80
C LEU A 61 4.83 -2.85 25.82
N SER A 62 4.82 -2.25 27.01
CA SER A 62 5.17 -0.84 27.19
C SER A 62 6.62 -0.56 26.77
N LEU A 63 7.56 -1.49 27.07
CA LEU A 63 8.95 -1.39 26.62
C LEU A 63 9.12 -1.50 25.10
N LEU A 64 8.32 -2.33 24.44
CA LEU A 64 8.34 -2.48 22.98
C LEU A 64 7.77 -1.25 22.26
N ARG A 65 6.73 -0.63 22.83
CA ARG A 65 6.05 0.53 22.24
C ARG A 65 6.61 1.89 22.63
N LYS A 66 7.47 1.99 23.65
CA LYS A 66 7.97 3.29 24.15
C LYS A 66 8.59 4.21 23.07
N ASN A 67 9.16 3.63 22.01
CA ASN A 67 9.81 4.36 20.92
C ASN A 67 8.93 4.51 19.66
N LYS A 68 7.69 4.00 19.65
CA LYS A 68 6.77 4.05 18.49
C LYS A 68 5.88 5.29 18.53
N ALA A 69 5.55 5.84 17.36
CA ALA A 69 4.66 7.01 17.24
C ALA A 69 3.27 6.73 17.85
N GLY A 70 2.81 7.59 18.76
CA GLY A 70 1.54 7.39 19.49
C GLY A 70 1.59 6.33 20.59
N GLY A 71 2.70 5.60 20.74
CA GLY A 71 2.90 4.55 21.75
C GLY A 71 2.88 5.08 23.18
N TYR A 72 3.17 6.36 23.39
CA TYR A 72 3.21 7.00 24.71
C TYR A 72 1.91 6.81 25.51
N ARG A 73 0.75 7.05 24.88
CA ARG A 73 -0.55 6.93 25.57
C ARG A 73 -0.85 5.49 25.99
N MET A 74 -0.63 4.52 25.09
CA MET A 74 -0.84 3.10 25.38
C MET A 74 0.14 2.57 26.41
N THR A 75 1.42 2.96 26.31
CA THR A 75 2.48 2.60 27.28
C THR A 75 2.07 3.01 28.69
N ARG A 76 1.50 4.22 28.84
CA ARG A 76 1.02 4.75 30.11
C ARG A 76 -0.18 3.97 30.62
N GLU A 77 -1.22 3.80 29.80
CA GLU A 77 -2.43 3.04 30.17
C GLU A 77 -2.08 1.60 30.59
N TRP A 78 -1.16 0.95 29.88
CA TRP A 78 -0.67 -0.39 30.21
C TRP A 78 0.14 -0.43 31.51
N LEU A 79 1.01 0.54 31.76
CA LEU A 79 1.79 0.61 33.00
C LEU A 79 0.92 0.95 34.21
N GLU A 80 -0.03 1.89 34.08
CA GLU A 80 -1.02 2.18 35.12
C GLU A 80 -1.84 0.94 35.46
N ARG A 81 -2.29 0.21 34.42
CA ARG A 81 -3.00 -1.06 34.59
C ARG A 81 -2.13 -2.13 35.24
N ALA A 82 -0.87 -2.27 34.83
CA ALA A 82 0.07 -3.22 35.41
C ALA A 82 0.30 -2.95 36.90
N VAL A 83 0.47 -1.69 37.29
CA VAL A 83 0.62 -1.28 38.70
C VAL A 83 -0.66 -1.53 39.51
N GLN A 84 -1.84 -1.35 38.91
CA GLN A 84 -3.11 -1.69 39.57
C GLN A 84 -3.28 -3.20 39.78
N LEU A 85 -2.82 -4.01 38.83
CA LEU A 85 -2.90 -5.46 38.86
C LEU A 85 -1.90 -6.10 39.83
N ASP A 86 -0.66 -5.60 39.85
CA ASP A 86 0.40 -6.06 40.76
C ASP A 86 1.11 -4.87 41.43
N PRO A 87 0.59 -4.37 42.57
CA PRO A 87 1.16 -3.22 43.28
C PRO A 87 2.59 -3.43 43.79
N GLU A 88 3.05 -4.67 43.95
CA GLU A 88 4.41 -5.00 44.40
C GLU A 88 5.41 -5.10 43.24
N TYR A 89 4.95 -4.97 42.00
CA TYR A 89 5.83 -5.10 40.83
C TYR A 89 6.67 -3.83 40.62
N ARG A 90 7.86 -3.84 41.21
CA ARG A 90 8.81 -2.72 41.21
C ARG A 90 9.18 -2.21 39.81
N VAL A 91 9.41 -3.12 38.86
CA VAL A 91 9.85 -2.77 37.50
C VAL A 91 8.80 -1.95 36.75
N ALA A 92 7.51 -2.25 36.91
CA ALA A 92 6.43 -1.46 36.31
C ALA A 92 6.38 -0.04 36.89
N HIS A 93 6.60 0.11 38.19
CA HIS A 93 6.68 1.41 38.86
C HIS A 93 7.88 2.23 38.38
N GLU A 94 9.06 1.62 38.21
CA GLU A 94 10.27 2.28 37.69
C GLU A 94 10.05 2.82 36.27
N LEU A 95 9.44 2.01 35.39
CA LEU A 95 9.13 2.42 34.02
C LEU A 95 8.06 3.50 33.95
N LEU A 96 7.01 3.41 34.79
CA LEU A 96 5.97 4.43 34.87
C LEU A 96 6.55 5.76 35.38
N LEU A 97 7.36 5.73 36.43
CA LEU A 97 8.04 6.92 36.96
C LEU A 97 8.88 7.60 35.87
N ARG A 98 9.68 6.82 35.15
CA ARG A 98 10.51 7.34 34.06
C ARG A 98 9.68 7.97 32.94
N GLN A 99 8.55 7.35 32.59
CA GLN A 99 7.66 7.87 31.55
C GLN A 99 7.01 9.19 31.97
N GLU A 100 6.60 9.34 33.22
CA GLU A 100 6.04 10.60 33.74
C GLU A 100 7.09 11.72 33.77
N ILE A 101 8.35 11.40 34.11
CA ILE A 101 9.46 12.36 34.06
C ILE A 101 9.71 12.86 32.63
N LEU A 102 9.77 11.95 31.64
CA LEU A 102 9.97 12.32 30.23
C LEU A 102 8.84 13.21 29.72
N ARG A 103 7.61 12.91 30.10
CA ARG A 103 6.43 13.70 29.74
C ARG A 103 6.46 15.09 30.34
N LEU A 104 6.84 15.19 31.61
CA LEU A 104 7.00 16.47 32.30
C LEU A 104 7.97 17.38 31.52
N ARG A 105 9.04 16.80 30.94
CA ARG A 105 9.98 17.52 30.06
C ARG A 105 9.37 17.91 28.70
N GLU A 106 8.63 17.03 28.05
CA GLU A 106 7.99 17.34 26.77
C GLU A 106 6.90 18.42 26.89
N GLU A 107 6.08 18.36 27.94
CA GLU A 107 5.03 19.35 28.20
C GLU A 107 5.59 20.75 28.53
N GLN A 108 6.87 20.84 28.95
CA GLN A 108 7.55 22.12 29.18
C GLN A 108 7.90 22.89 27.91
N ALA A 109 7.75 22.31 26.72
CA ALA A 109 8.05 22.98 25.45
C ALA A 109 7.10 24.15 25.08
N LEU A 110 6.15 24.52 25.96
CA LEU A 110 5.39 25.77 25.82
C LEU A 110 6.32 26.96 26.02
N ASN A 111 6.69 27.57 24.88
CA ASN A 111 7.61 28.70 24.77
C ASN A 111 6.98 29.98 25.38
N GLU A 112 6.95 30.08 26.71
CA GLU A 112 6.45 31.25 27.45
C GLU A 112 7.46 32.41 27.42
N ASN A 113 7.64 33.01 26.25
CA ASN A 113 8.38 34.26 26.12
C ASN A 113 7.43 35.44 26.39
N PHE A 114 7.43 35.93 27.63
CA PHE A 114 6.69 37.15 27.99
C PHE A 114 7.33 38.37 27.30
N PRO A 115 6.58 39.11 26.44
CA PRO A 115 7.11 40.26 25.73
C PRO A 115 7.44 41.40 26.70
N THR A 116 8.60 42.03 26.52
CA THR A 116 9.00 43.21 27.29
C THR A 116 8.36 44.47 26.69
N ILE A 117 7.70 45.28 27.52
CA ILE A 117 7.22 46.62 27.12
C ILE A 117 8.32 47.64 27.39
N ARG A 118 8.71 48.43 26.39
CA ARG A 118 9.70 49.49 26.52
C ARG A 118 9.04 50.85 26.77
N GLU A 119 9.72 51.71 27.50
CA GLU A 119 9.29 53.10 27.68
C GLU A 119 9.17 53.87 26.35
N THR A 120 9.92 53.46 25.32
CA THR A 120 9.91 54.07 23.98
C THR A 120 8.82 53.52 23.05
N ASP A 121 8.05 52.52 23.46
CA ASP A 121 6.99 51.93 22.64
C ASP A 121 5.84 52.92 22.44
N ASN A 122 5.20 52.90 21.26
CA ASN A 122 4.00 53.71 21.03
C ASN A 122 2.78 53.14 21.77
N VAL A 123 1.75 53.98 21.99
CA VAL A 123 0.55 53.62 22.77
C VAL A 123 -0.14 52.35 22.22
N VAL A 124 -0.17 52.18 20.89
CA VAL A 124 -0.75 51.01 20.21
C VAL A 124 0.02 49.73 20.56
N THR A 125 1.36 49.79 20.53
CA THR A 125 2.25 48.66 20.83
C THR A 125 2.15 48.28 22.30
N ARG A 126 2.07 49.25 23.22
CA ARG A 126 1.89 48.97 24.65
C ARG A 126 0.57 48.27 24.93
N ARG A 127 -0.54 48.75 24.36
CA ARG A 127 -1.86 48.10 24.50
C ARG A 127 -1.86 46.67 23.96
N ARG A 128 -1.29 46.48 22.77
CA ARG A 128 -1.13 45.14 22.17
C ARG A 128 -0.29 44.21 23.05
N ASN A 129 0.83 44.69 23.60
CA ASN A 129 1.69 43.89 24.47
C ASN A 129 1.02 43.57 25.81
N VAL A 130 0.21 44.48 26.37
CA VAL A 130 -0.62 44.21 27.56
C VAL A 130 -1.63 43.11 27.28
N GLU A 131 -2.37 43.18 26.17
CA GLU A 131 -3.31 42.11 25.77
C GLU A 131 -2.62 40.75 25.62
N ILE A 132 -1.42 40.73 25.03
CA ILE A 132 -0.59 39.52 24.93
C ILE A 132 -0.16 39.03 26.31
N LEU A 133 0.30 39.91 27.20
CA LEU A 133 0.73 39.57 28.56
C LEU A 133 -0.43 39.03 29.41
N THR A 134 -1.63 39.62 29.31
CA THR A 134 -2.83 39.12 30.02
C THR A 134 -3.17 37.70 29.58
N ARG A 135 -3.16 37.42 28.27
CA ARG A 135 -3.39 36.07 27.74
C ARG A 135 -2.33 35.09 28.22
N LEU A 136 -1.06 35.44 28.08
CA LEU A 136 0.07 34.60 28.48
C LEU A 136 0.09 34.33 30.00
N ALA A 137 -0.25 35.30 30.84
CA ALA A 137 -0.36 35.11 32.29
C ALA A 137 -1.46 34.10 32.64
N GLY A 138 -2.61 34.14 31.94
CA GLY A 138 -3.69 33.16 32.12
C GLY A 138 -3.29 31.74 31.68
N GLU A 139 -2.61 31.60 30.55
CA GLU A 139 -2.06 30.33 30.05
C GLU A 139 -1.01 29.76 31.03
N ALA A 140 -0.09 30.60 31.51
CA ALA A 140 0.94 30.23 32.47
C ALA A 140 0.37 29.78 33.82
N LYS A 141 -0.75 30.36 34.28
CA LYS A 141 -1.42 29.94 35.52
C LYS A 141 -1.97 28.52 35.40
N GLN A 142 -2.70 28.23 34.32
CA GLN A 142 -3.23 26.89 34.07
C GLN A 142 -2.14 25.85 33.82
N PHE A 143 -1.05 26.27 33.17
CA PHE A 143 0.13 25.43 32.96
C PHE A 143 0.80 25.06 34.30
N THR A 144 1.10 26.06 35.13
CA THR A 144 1.75 25.88 36.45
C THR A 144 0.94 24.92 37.34
N ALA A 145 -0.38 25.08 37.42
CA ALA A 145 -1.25 24.20 38.20
C ALA A 145 -1.23 22.74 37.71
N ARG A 146 -1.19 22.51 36.39
CA ARG A 146 -1.08 21.15 35.82
C ARG A 146 0.27 20.52 36.12
N GLN A 147 1.35 21.29 36.04
CA GLN A 147 2.70 20.80 36.33
C GLN A 147 2.86 20.40 37.81
N LEU A 148 2.31 21.19 38.75
CA LEU A 148 2.30 20.84 40.18
C LEU A 148 1.62 19.49 40.46
N ALA A 149 0.48 19.22 39.80
CA ALA A 149 -0.20 17.93 39.92
C ALA A 149 0.65 16.76 39.40
N ASN A 150 1.30 16.94 38.23
CA ASN A 150 2.19 15.93 37.65
C ASN A 150 3.42 15.68 38.55
N ILE A 151 4.05 16.74 39.07
CA ILE A 151 5.21 16.63 39.98
C ILE A 151 4.83 15.90 41.27
N THR A 152 3.65 16.19 41.83
CA THR A 152 3.15 15.49 43.02
C THR A 152 2.99 13.99 42.75
N HIS A 153 2.44 13.62 41.60
CA HIS A 153 2.32 12.22 41.20
C HIS A 153 3.68 11.52 41.06
N ILE A 154 4.67 12.18 40.45
CA ILE A 154 6.06 11.69 40.35
C ILE A 154 6.67 11.47 41.74
N GLN A 155 6.48 12.40 42.68
CA GLN A 155 6.94 12.24 44.07
C GLN A 155 6.31 11.02 44.75
N GLU A 156 5.01 10.78 44.55
CA GLU A 156 4.32 9.60 45.11
C GLU A 156 4.90 8.29 44.55
N LEU A 157 5.14 8.24 43.23
CA LEU A 157 5.76 7.08 42.59
C LEU A 157 7.20 6.85 43.09
N ALA A 158 8.00 7.91 43.20
CA ALA A 158 9.37 7.83 43.70
C ALA A 158 9.44 7.37 45.17
N ARG A 159 8.48 7.81 46.01
CA ARG A 159 8.35 7.34 47.41
C ARG A 159 8.07 5.85 47.49
N LYS A 160 7.20 5.31 46.62
CA LYS A 160 6.94 3.87 46.58
C LYS A 160 8.18 3.05 46.20
N LEU A 161 9.05 3.60 45.36
CA LEU A 161 10.29 2.95 44.94
C LEU A 161 11.45 3.10 45.92
N ALA A 162 11.27 3.92 46.96
CA ALA A 162 12.33 4.38 47.86
C ALA A 162 13.52 5.03 47.12
N ASP A 163 13.23 5.74 46.02
CA ASP A 163 14.22 6.48 45.24
C ASP A 163 14.42 7.88 45.86
N GLU A 164 15.29 7.96 46.86
CA GLU A 164 15.60 9.21 47.59
C GLU A 164 16.07 10.34 46.67
N GLN A 165 16.74 10.00 45.57
CA GLN A 165 17.28 11.00 44.64
C GLN A 165 16.17 11.65 43.81
N THR A 166 15.27 10.84 43.23
CA THR A 166 14.12 11.37 42.48
C THR A 166 13.13 12.08 43.41
N ILE A 167 12.97 11.63 44.66
CA ILE A 167 12.16 12.33 45.67
C ILE A 167 12.71 13.74 45.91
N GLN A 168 14.02 13.89 46.11
CA GLN A 168 14.62 15.21 46.33
C GLN A 168 14.52 16.10 45.10
N TRP A 169 14.83 15.56 43.91
CA TRP A 169 14.69 16.29 42.65
C TRP A 169 13.26 16.79 42.40
N ALA A 170 12.27 15.93 42.61
CA ALA A 170 10.88 16.31 42.44
C ALA A 170 10.41 17.28 43.54
N ALA A 171 11.01 17.26 44.74
CA ALA A 171 10.76 18.26 45.79
C ALA A 171 11.31 19.63 45.40
N ASP A 172 12.53 19.70 44.86
CA ASP A 172 13.15 20.93 44.38
C ASP A 172 12.34 21.55 43.22
N LEU A 173 11.88 20.71 42.28
CA LEU A 173 10.97 21.14 41.21
C LEU A 173 9.63 21.64 41.74
N ASN A 174 9.04 20.93 42.71
CA ASN A 174 7.76 21.33 43.28
C ASN A 174 7.86 22.71 43.94
N GLN A 175 8.93 22.97 44.69
CA GLN A 175 9.16 24.28 45.31
C GLN A 175 9.31 25.37 44.24
N LEU A 176 10.04 25.10 43.16
CA LEU A 176 10.20 26.05 42.06
C LEU A 176 8.85 26.40 41.37
N PHE A 177 7.97 25.41 41.20
CA PHE A 177 6.64 25.64 40.60
C PHE A 177 5.66 26.33 41.56
N ILE A 178 5.79 26.15 42.88
CA ILE A 178 5.07 26.95 43.89
C ILE A 178 5.51 28.41 43.81
N ASP A 179 6.82 28.68 43.80
CA ASP A 179 7.35 30.04 43.63
C ASP A 179 6.89 30.67 42.30
N ARG A 180 6.78 29.86 41.24
CA ARG A 180 6.27 30.29 39.93
C ARG A 180 4.79 30.66 39.99
N GLU A 181 3.96 29.91 40.72
CA GLU A 181 2.54 30.22 40.88
C GLU A 181 2.36 31.62 41.47
N GLU A 182 3.10 31.95 42.54
CA GLU A 182 3.07 33.28 43.16
C GLU A 182 3.50 34.39 42.18
N LEU A 183 4.55 34.14 41.38
CA LEU A 183 5.03 35.11 40.39
C LEU A 183 4.04 35.33 39.24
N VAL A 184 3.36 34.28 38.77
CA VAL A 184 2.34 34.39 37.71
C VAL A 184 1.11 35.13 38.23
N GLU A 185 0.69 34.90 39.47
CA GLU A 185 -0.39 35.67 40.09
C GLU A 185 -0.02 37.15 40.24
N LYS A 186 1.21 37.42 40.69
CA LYS A 186 1.75 38.79 40.76
C LYS A 186 1.82 39.45 39.38
N LEU A 187 2.23 38.71 38.35
CA LEU A 187 2.27 39.21 36.97
C LEU A 187 0.88 39.61 36.51
N GLN A 188 -0.13 38.77 36.74
CA GLN A 188 -1.52 39.06 36.34
C GLN A 188 -2.02 40.35 36.99
N LEU A 189 -1.84 40.50 38.31
CA LEU A 189 -2.21 41.71 39.05
C LEU A 189 -1.51 42.98 38.51
N GLN A 190 -0.22 42.88 38.18
CA GLN A 190 0.56 44.01 37.67
C GLN A 190 0.24 44.36 36.22
N VAL A 191 -0.06 43.37 35.38
CA VAL A 191 -0.53 43.59 34.01
C VAL A 191 -1.87 44.34 34.05
N ASP A 192 -2.80 43.92 34.90
CA ASP A 192 -4.11 44.57 35.06
C ASP A 192 -3.98 46.00 35.60
N ALA A 193 -3.12 46.21 36.61
CA ALA A 193 -2.83 47.53 37.15
C ALA A 193 -2.16 48.46 36.12
N TYR A 194 -1.21 47.94 35.33
CA TYR A 194 -0.57 48.69 34.27
C TYR A 194 -1.54 49.01 33.13
N ALA A 195 -2.39 48.06 32.74
CA ALA A 195 -3.45 48.23 31.74
C ALA A 195 -4.40 49.37 32.13
N ALA A 196 -4.84 49.41 33.39
CA ALA A 196 -5.70 50.45 33.93
C ALA A 196 -5.02 51.84 33.92
N SER A 197 -3.68 51.91 33.96
CA SER A 197 -2.93 53.17 33.89
C SER A 197 -2.82 53.77 32.48
N LEU A 198 -3.15 53.01 31.43
CA LEU A 198 -3.01 53.44 30.03
C LEU A 198 -4.17 54.37 29.57
N SER A 199 -4.10 55.65 29.97
CA SER A 199 -5.06 56.69 29.56
C SER A 199 -4.44 57.70 28.59
N GLY A 200 -4.88 57.68 27.32
CA GLY A 200 -4.36 58.57 26.27
C GLY A 200 -2.88 58.34 25.98
N VAL A 201 -2.03 59.34 26.22
CA VAL A 201 -0.56 59.29 26.02
C VAL A 201 0.17 58.98 27.34
N PHE A 202 -0.52 59.01 28.49
CA PHE A 202 0.08 58.87 29.82
C PHE A 202 0.06 57.42 30.30
N PHE A 203 1.11 57.04 31.04
CA PHE A 203 1.28 55.73 31.70
C PHE A 203 2.12 55.90 32.97
N SER A 204 2.04 54.96 33.91
CA SER A 204 2.89 54.96 35.11
C SER A 204 4.22 54.26 34.83
N THR A 205 5.34 54.97 34.99
CA THR A 205 6.70 54.41 34.90
C THR A 205 6.99 53.46 36.08
N GLU A 206 6.41 53.73 37.25
CA GLU A 206 6.53 52.87 38.43
C GLU A 206 5.86 51.50 38.21
N LEU A 207 4.63 51.49 37.68
CA LEU A 207 3.92 50.23 37.37
C LEU A 207 4.60 49.46 36.24
N LEU A 208 5.17 50.16 35.25
CA LEU A 208 5.97 49.53 34.19
C LEU A 208 7.24 48.87 34.76
N GLY A 209 7.94 49.54 35.67
CA GLY A 209 9.12 48.99 36.34
C GLY A 209 8.80 47.76 37.17
N GLN A 210 7.70 47.79 37.92
CA GLN A 210 7.21 46.63 38.69
C GLN A 210 6.84 45.44 37.79
N LEU A 211 6.18 45.70 36.66
CA LEU A 211 5.83 44.68 35.67
C LEU A 211 7.09 44.05 35.04
N GLN A 212 8.07 44.87 34.66
CA GLN A 212 9.35 44.40 34.09
C GLN A 212 10.15 43.56 35.09
N GLU A 213 10.15 43.93 36.37
CA GLU A 213 10.82 43.19 37.44
C GLU A 213 10.21 41.80 37.65
N THR A 214 8.88 41.68 37.61
CA THR A 214 8.21 40.38 37.72
C THR A 214 8.46 39.52 36.48
N ILE A 215 8.44 40.10 35.27
CA ILE A 215 8.82 39.39 34.03
C ILE A 215 10.27 38.87 34.13
N ARG A 216 11.20 39.68 34.63
CA ARG A 216 12.60 39.25 34.87
C ARG A 216 12.68 38.11 35.87
N SER A 217 11.92 38.18 36.97
CA SER A 217 11.90 37.12 37.99
C SER A 217 11.38 35.78 37.44
N ILE A 218 10.37 35.83 36.56
CA ILE A 218 9.85 34.64 35.86
C ILE A 218 10.90 34.07 34.89
N GLN A 219 11.68 34.93 34.22
CA GLN A 219 12.78 34.52 33.35
C GLN A 219 13.93 33.88 34.16
N GLU A 220 14.28 34.43 35.32
CA GLU A 220 15.29 33.83 36.21
C GLU A 220 14.86 32.45 36.73
N GLN A 221 13.58 32.29 37.11
CA GLN A 221 13.03 30.99 37.50
C GLN A 221 13.07 29.97 36.35
N ARG A 222 12.83 30.40 35.11
CA ARG A 222 13.00 29.53 33.93
C ARG A 222 14.43 29.03 33.80
N ASN A 223 15.42 29.91 33.97
CA ASN A 223 16.83 29.52 33.90
C ASN A 223 17.20 28.51 35.00
N ARG A 224 16.66 28.66 36.22
CA ARG A 224 16.83 27.69 37.30
C ARG A 224 16.18 26.34 36.98
N LEU A 225 14.98 26.35 36.38
CA LEU A 225 14.32 25.13 35.92
C LEU A 225 15.19 24.39 34.89
N GLU A 226 15.77 25.09 33.92
CA GLU A 226 16.68 24.50 32.93
C GLU A 226 17.92 23.86 33.59
N GLN A 227 18.46 24.45 34.66
CA GLN A 227 19.57 23.87 35.43
C GLN A 227 19.17 22.55 36.13
N ILE A 228 17.99 22.51 36.76
CA ILE A 228 17.49 21.30 37.44
C ILE A 228 17.31 20.13 36.45
N TRP A 229 16.94 20.42 35.20
CA TRP A 229 16.85 19.40 34.15
C TRP A 229 18.20 18.93 33.64
N GLN A 230 19.15 19.85 33.42
CA GLN A 230 20.52 19.49 33.04
C GLN A 230 21.17 18.56 34.07
N ASP A 231 20.95 18.82 35.36
CA ASP A 231 21.44 17.97 36.44
C ASP A 231 20.86 16.55 36.42
N LEU A 232 19.62 16.37 35.93
CA LEU A 232 18.99 15.06 35.77
C LEU A 232 19.52 14.31 34.53
N GLU A 233 19.72 15.03 33.42
CA GLU A 233 20.20 14.46 32.15
C GLU A 233 21.63 13.92 32.27
N LEU A 234 22.53 14.68 32.90
CA LEU A 234 23.91 14.25 33.19
C LEU A 234 23.96 12.95 34.02
N ARG A 235 22.93 12.70 34.84
CA ARG A 235 22.80 11.49 35.66
C ARG A 235 22.24 10.30 34.88
N GLN A 236 21.30 10.52 33.96
CA GLN A 236 20.73 9.45 33.13
C GLN A 236 21.69 8.98 32.02
N GLU A 237 22.50 9.89 31.45
CA GLU A 237 23.51 9.53 30.43
C GLU A 237 24.64 8.64 30.95
N THR A 238 24.94 8.69 32.25
CA THR A 238 25.99 7.87 32.88
C THR A 238 25.55 6.42 33.16
N GLU A 239 24.25 6.12 33.14
CA GLU A 239 23.71 4.77 33.39
C GLU A 239 23.29 4.01 32.11
N GLU A 240 23.09 4.70 30.97
CA GLU A 240 22.32 4.10 29.85
C GLU A 240 23.06 3.76 28.55
N ASN A 241 24.33 4.10 28.36
CA ASN A 241 24.98 3.90 27.05
C ASN A 241 26.19 2.94 27.08
N PRO A 242 25.95 1.63 26.86
CA PRO A 242 26.96 0.78 26.23
C PRO A 242 26.64 0.37 24.79
N GLU A 243 25.38 0.34 24.33
CA GLU A 243 25.04 -0.33 23.05
C GLU A 243 23.88 0.35 22.28
N LYS A 244 24.20 1.42 21.53
CA LYS A 244 23.53 1.72 20.25
C LYS A 244 24.57 1.61 19.14
N THR A 245 24.98 0.39 18.85
CA THR A 245 25.67 0.09 17.60
C THR A 245 24.62 0.11 16.50
N ASP A 246 24.69 1.10 15.60
CA ASP A 246 24.00 0.99 14.30
C ASP A 246 24.42 -0.36 13.69
N SER A 247 23.46 -1.26 13.44
CA SER A 247 23.72 -2.55 12.80
C SER A 247 24.36 -2.30 11.43
N SER A 248 25.43 -3.03 11.10
CA SER A 248 26.12 -2.84 9.81
C SER A 248 25.20 -3.21 8.63
N ALA A 249 25.44 -2.64 7.45
CA ALA A 249 24.69 -2.98 6.24
C ALA A 249 24.75 -4.49 5.90
N LEU A 250 25.84 -5.16 6.30
CA LEU A 250 25.98 -6.60 6.15
C LEU A 250 25.07 -7.39 7.11
N GLU A 251 24.93 -6.95 8.36
CA GLU A 251 23.99 -7.56 9.32
C GLU A 251 22.54 -7.38 8.88
N GLU A 252 22.18 -6.20 8.37
CA GLU A 252 20.83 -5.94 7.83
C GLU A 252 20.55 -6.83 6.59
N LEU A 253 21.57 -7.09 5.76
CA LEU A 253 21.48 -8.01 4.63
C LEU A 253 21.23 -9.46 5.08
N GLU A 254 21.93 -9.94 6.13
CA GLU A 254 21.71 -11.28 6.67
C GLU A 254 20.29 -11.46 7.23
N GLY A 255 19.70 -10.37 7.76
CA GLY A 255 18.33 -10.35 8.26
C GLY A 255 17.24 -10.41 7.18
N LEU A 256 17.58 -10.24 5.89
CA LEU A 256 16.62 -10.43 4.81
C LEU A 256 16.23 -11.92 4.69
N ILE A 257 14.97 -12.19 4.38
CA ILE A 257 14.49 -13.55 4.14
C ILE A 257 14.97 -14.04 2.77
N GLY A 258 15.50 -15.26 2.71
CA GLY A 258 15.95 -15.89 1.45
C GLY A 258 17.17 -15.22 0.83
N LEU A 259 17.24 -15.25 -0.51
CA LEU A 259 18.31 -14.62 -1.31
C LEU A 259 19.73 -15.11 -0.96
N ASP A 260 19.90 -16.35 -0.52
CA ASP A 260 21.17 -16.86 0.01
C ASP A 260 22.35 -16.73 -0.97
N GLU A 261 22.11 -17.00 -2.26
CA GLU A 261 23.11 -16.82 -3.31
C GLU A 261 23.53 -15.35 -3.47
N ILE A 262 22.60 -14.42 -3.32
CA ILE A 262 22.87 -12.98 -3.39
C ILE A 262 23.62 -12.52 -2.15
N LYS A 263 23.23 -12.98 -0.96
CA LYS A 263 23.93 -12.68 0.30
C LYS A 263 25.39 -13.11 0.22
N GLU A 264 25.65 -14.33 -0.25
CA GLU A 264 27.01 -14.82 -0.45
C GLU A 264 27.80 -13.97 -1.45
N ARG A 265 27.19 -13.59 -2.59
CA ARG A 265 27.86 -12.72 -3.58
C ARG A 265 28.19 -11.33 -3.02
N VAL A 266 27.28 -10.72 -2.26
CA VAL A 266 27.54 -9.42 -1.62
C VAL A 266 28.62 -9.56 -0.54
N ARG A 267 28.63 -10.67 0.21
CA ARG A 267 29.68 -10.97 1.19
C ARG A 267 31.04 -11.09 0.53
N GLN A 268 31.14 -11.80 -0.59
CA GLN A 268 32.37 -11.90 -1.37
C GLN A 268 32.82 -10.54 -1.91
N LEU A 269 31.89 -9.72 -2.40
CA LEU A 269 32.17 -8.34 -2.81
C LEU A 269 32.72 -7.50 -1.64
N ALA A 270 32.08 -7.55 -0.47
CA ALA A 270 32.51 -6.83 0.73
C ALA A 270 33.93 -7.26 1.16
N GLN A 271 34.19 -8.56 1.22
CA GLN A 271 35.51 -9.11 1.57
C GLN A 271 36.59 -8.68 0.58
N PHE A 272 36.28 -8.69 -0.71
CA PHE A 272 37.20 -8.26 -1.76
C PHE A 272 37.54 -6.76 -1.64
N LEU A 273 36.53 -5.92 -1.40
CA LEU A 273 36.71 -4.47 -1.19
C LEU A 273 37.54 -4.18 0.08
N GLN A 274 37.27 -4.87 1.19
CA GLN A 274 38.06 -4.77 2.42
C GLN A 274 39.50 -5.21 2.23
N TYR A 275 39.73 -6.30 1.50
CA TYR A 275 41.08 -6.77 1.18
C TYR A 275 41.86 -5.71 0.40
N ARG A 276 41.23 -5.06 -0.58
CA ARG A 276 41.83 -3.97 -1.35
C ARG A 276 42.18 -2.77 -0.48
N GLN A 277 41.26 -2.31 0.38
CA GLN A 277 41.52 -1.19 1.29
C GLN A 277 42.79 -1.46 2.14
N LYS A 278 42.90 -2.67 2.70
CA LYS A 278 44.10 -3.11 3.43
C LYS A 278 45.37 -3.17 2.57
N ARG A 279 45.26 -3.38 1.26
CA ARG A 279 46.40 -3.31 0.33
C ARG A 279 46.85 -1.89 0.07
N GLU A 280 45.90 -0.97 -0.16
CA GLU A 280 46.17 0.44 -0.40
C GLU A 280 46.77 1.12 0.84
N GLU A 281 46.26 0.81 2.04
CA GLU A 281 46.85 1.23 3.32
C GLU A 281 48.31 0.78 3.47
N LYS A 282 48.66 -0.36 2.87
CA LYS A 282 50.03 -0.92 2.85
C LYS A 282 50.86 -0.43 1.66
N GLY A 283 50.34 0.51 0.85
CA GLY A 283 51.04 1.12 -0.28
C GLY A 283 51.04 0.29 -1.57
N TRP A 284 50.22 -0.76 -1.66
CA TRP A 284 50.08 -1.56 -2.88
C TRP A 284 48.87 -1.08 -3.68
N HIS A 285 49.10 -0.42 -4.82
CA HIS A 285 48.05 0.08 -5.71
C HIS A 285 47.77 -0.87 -6.88
N MET A 286 46.52 -0.96 -7.32
CA MET A 286 46.15 -1.57 -8.60
C MET A 286 46.20 -0.51 -9.72
N GLN A 287 46.52 -0.93 -10.94
CA GLN A 287 46.55 -0.04 -12.12
C GLN A 287 45.16 0.14 -12.76
N ASP A 288 44.25 -0.82 -12.56
CA ASP A 288 42.91 -0.82 -13.14
C ASP A 288 41.87 -0.35 -12.10
N ASP A 289 40.92 0.46 -12.55
CA ASP A 289 39.77 0.88 -11.74
C ASP A 289 38.77 -0.26 -11.56
N LEU A 290 38.16 -0.31 -10.37
CA LEU A 290 37.19 -1.35 -10.06
C LEU A 290 35.82 -1.02 -10.68
N PRO A 291 35.16 -1.98 -11.34
CA PRO A 291 33.77 -1.79 -11.76
C PRO A 291 32.85 -1.81 -10.53
N LEU A 292 32.62 -0.64 -9.93
CA LEU A 292 31.69 -0.45 -8.81
C LEU A 292 30.22 -0.39 -9.26
N HIS A 293 30.00 -0.14 -10.55
CA HIS A 293 28.67 -0.04 -11.15
C HIS A 293 28.02 -1.43 -11.28
N LEU A 294 26.75 -1.53 -10.88
CA LEU A 294 26.05 -2.82 -10.76
C LEU A 294 24.80 -2.88 -11.64
N VAL A 295 24.39 -4.09 -11.99
CA VAL A 295 23.13 -4.37 -12.67
C VAL A 295 22.32 -5.35 -11.83
N LEU A 296 21.13 -4.95 -11.38
CA LEU A 296 20.22 -5.75 -10.58
C LEU A 296 19.05 -6.24 -11.47
N MET A 297 19.04 -7.53 -11.76
CA MET A 297 18.04 -8.17 -12.63
C MET A 297 17.09 -9.03 -11.81
N GLY A 298 15.82 -9.06 -12.18
CA GLY A 298 14.84 -9.97 -11.58
C GLY A 298 13.40 -9.46 -11.73
N ASN A 299 12.44 -10.29 -11.33
CA ASN A 299 11.02 -9.96 -11.40
C ASN A 299 10.61 -8.83 -10.43
N PRO A 300 9.40 -8.27 -10.56
CA PRO A 300 8.92 -7.24 -9.66
C PRO A 300 8.81 -7.79 -8.25
N GLY A 301 9.23 -7.01 -7.25
CA GLY A 301 9.16 -7.41 -5.85
C GLY A 301 10.19 -8.45 -5.40
N THR A 302 11.23 -8.74 -6.19
CA THR A 302 12.37 -9.57 -5.73
C THR A 302 13.31 -8.85 -4.75
N GLY A 303 13.18 -7.53 -4.61
CA GLY A 303 13.96 -6.73 -3.65
C GLY A 303 15.12 -5.91 -4.27
N LYS A 304 15.10 -5.66 -5.59
CA LYS A 304 16.15 -4.89 -6.30
C LYS A 304 16.48 -3.55 -5.62
N THR A 305 15.48 -2.71 -5.36
CA THR A 305 15.67 -1.40 -4.70
C THR A 305 16.16 -1.54 -3.26
N THR A 306 15.70 -2.56 -2.53
CA THR A 306 16.15 -2.87 -1.16
C THR A 306 17.63 -3.24 -1.16
N LEU A 307 18.04 -4.15 -2.04
CA LEU A 307 19.43 -4.57 -2.21
C LEU A 307 20.33 -3.39 -2.61
N ALA A 308 19.88 -2.54 -3.55
CA ALA A 308 20.62 -1.35 -3.95
C ALA A 308 20.89 -0.41 -2.78
N ARG A 309 19.91 -0.22 -1.88
CA ARG A 309 20.05 0.60 -0.68
C ARG A 309 21.07 0.03 0.31
N LEU A 310 21.06 -1.28 0.50
CA LEU A 310 22.03 -1.97 1.36
C LEU A 310 23.45 -1.87 0.80
N ILE A 311 23.63 -2.07 -0.51
CA ILE A 311 24.93 -1.93 -1.15
C ILE A 311 25.43 -0.48 -1.08
N ALA A 312 24.55 0.52 -1.23
CA ALA A 312 24.92 1.93 -1.07
C ALA A 312 25.45 2.24 0.34
N ARG A 313 24.79 1.71 1.39
CA ARG A 313 25.26 1.81 2.78
C ARG A 313 26.58 1.07 2.98
N LEU A 314 26.71 -0.14 2.46
CA LEU A 314 27.95 -0.92 2.50
C LEU A 314 29.13 -0.15 1.87
N TYR A 315 28.93 0.49 0.71
CA TYR A 315 29.97 1.30 0.07
C TYR A 315 30.39 2.50 0.92
N LYS A 316 29.45 3.12 1.66
CA LYS A 316 29.75 4.19 2.63
C LYS A 316 30.55 3.64 3.80
N GLU A 317 30.15 2.52 4.40
CA GLU A 317 30.83 1.88 5.53
C GLU A 317 32.28 1.50 5.19
N LEU A 318 32.51 1.08 3.95
CA LEU A 318 33.85 0.77 3.44
C LEU A 318 34.66 2.00 2.98
N GLY A 319 34.09 3.20 3.10
CA GLY A 319 34.74 4.47 2.74
C GLY A 319 34.91 4.69 1.23
N LEU A 320 34.22 3.94 0.38
CA LEU A 320 34.25 4.09 -1.09
C LEU A 320 33.39 5.28 -1.56
N LEU A 321 32.35 5.59 -0.80
CA LEU A 321 31.43 6.70 -1.06
C LEU A 321 31.32 7.58 0.18
N ALA A 322 31.21 8.89 -0.01
CA ALA A 322 31.08 9.85 1.09
C ALA A 322 29.72 9.72 1.82
N SER A 323 28.70 9.21 1.13
CA SER A 323 27.33 9.06 1.60
C SER A 323 26.74 7.72 1.13
N GLY A 324 25.90 7.12 1.98
CA GLY A 324 25.16 5.90 1.66
C GLY A 324 23.80 6.20 1.01
N GLN A 325 23.63 7.40 0.46
CA GLN A 325 22.37 7.83 -0.15
C GLN A 325 22.10 7.08 -1.47
N LEU A 326 20.83 6.75 -1.68
CA LEU A 326 20.32 6.14 -2.90
C LEU A 326 19.37 7.12 -3.58
N ILE A 327 19.74 7.61 -4.76
CA ILE A 327 18.90 8.46 -5.60
C ILE A 327 18.22 7.59 -6.65
N GLU A 328 16.93 7.35 -6.48
CA GLU A 328 16.11 6.56 -7.40
C GLU A 328 15.53 7.45 -8.51
N VAL A 329 15.67 7.01 -9.76
CA VAL A 329 15.16 7.68 -10.97
C VAL A 329 14.64 6.66 -11.98
N ASP A 330 13.73 7.09 -12.83
CA ASP A 330 13.24 6.32 -13.98
C ASP A 330 13.39 7.14 -15.27
N ARG A 331 12.90 6.61 -16.40
CA ARG A 331 12.93 7.30 -17.70
C ARG A 331 12.30 8.69 -17.68
N SER A 332 11.19 8.88 -16.97
CA SER A 332 10.46 10.16 -16.93
C SER A 332 11.26 11.26 -16.24
N HIS A 333 12.10 10.87 -15.27
CA HIS A 333 13.00 11.76 -14.56
C HIS A 333 14.23 12.15 -15.40
N LEU A 334 14.72 11.23 -16.24
CA LEU A 334 15.96 11.42 -16.99
C LEU A 334 15.74 12.03 -18.38
N VAL A 335 14.66 11.68 -19.06
CA VAL A 335 14.42 12.09 -20.46
C VAL A 335 13.48 13.31 -20.51
N GLY A 336 13.92 14.38 -21.17
CA GLY A 336 13.14 15.59 -21.39
C GLY A 336 12.25 15.52 -22.64
N GLY A 337 11.27 16.43 -22.73
CA GLY A 337 10.41 16.58 -23.91
C GLY A 337 11.02 17.43 -25.03
N TYR A 338 12.15 18.10 -24.75
CA TYR A 338 12.80 19.07 -25.63
C TYR A 338 14.32 18.81 -25.75
N VAL A 339 14.92 19.22 -26.87
CA VAL A 339 16.38 19.13 -27.14
C VAL A 339 17.19 19.87 -26.07
N GLY A 340 18.23 19.22 -25.55
CA GLY A 340 19.11 19.75 -24.49
C GLY A 340 18.61 19.55 -23.05
N GLN A 341 17.31 19.24 -22.86
CA GLN A 341 16.73 19.06 -21.53
C GLN A 341 17.14 17.73 -20.89
N THR A 342 17.36 16.70 -21.71
CA THR A 342 17.70 15.35 -21.24
C THR A 342 19.08 15.32 -20.60
N GLU A 343 20.07 15.94 -21.23
CA GLU A 343 21.43 16.05 -20.72
C GLU A 343 21.45 16.80 -19.38
N GLN A 344 20.67 17.88 -19.26
CA GLN A 344 20.52 18.63 -18.02
C GLN A 344 19.90 17.77 -16.91
N ARG A 345 18.81 17.05 -17.20
CA ARG A 345 18.14 16.17 -16.23
C ARG A 345 19.02 15.03 -15.73
N VAL A 346 19.80 14.41 -16.63
CA VAL A 346 20.78 13.39 -16.27
C VAL A 346 21.86 13.99 -15.36
N MET A 347 22.41 15.15 -15.71
CA MET A 347 23.43 15.80 -14.87
C MET A 347 22.88 16.24 -13.50
N ASP A 348 21.63 16.69 -13.42
CA ASP A 348 20.99 17.03 -12.15
C ASP A 348 20.74 15.77 -11.29
N ALA A 349 20.45 14.62 -11.90
CA ALA A 349 20.41 13.34 -11.19
C ALA A 349 21.81 12.92 -10.69
N VAL A 350 22.85 13.06 -11.52
CA VAL A 350 24.24 12.77 -11.13
C VAL A 350 24.70 13.68 -9.98
N LYS A 351 24.41 14.99 -10.04
CA LYS A 351 24.74 15.95 -8.97
C LYS A 351 24.08 15.57 -7.64
N ARG A 352 22.81 15.16 -7.67
CA ARG A 352 22.11 14.68 -6.46
C ARG A 352 22.72 13.40 -5.91
N ALA A 353 23.28 12.56 -6.78
CA ALA A 353 23.93 11.31 -6.43
C ALA A 353 25.43 11.47 -6.10
N ASP A 354 26.00 12.68 -6.13
CA ASP A 354 27.41 12.91 -5.79
C ASP A 354 27.71 12.40 -4.38
N GLY A 355 28.80 11.65 -4.26
CA GLY A 355 29.16 10.94 -3.03
C GLY A 355 28.29 9.73 -2.69
N GLY A 356 27.33 9.33 -3.54
CA GLY A 356 26.36 8.25 -3.28
C GLY A 356 26.06 7.38 -4.49
N VAL A 357 24.86 6.80 -4.53
CA VAL A 357 24.41 5.88 -5.60
C VAL A 357 23.28 6.47 -6.41
N LEU A 358 23.40 6.45 -7.74
CA LEU A 358 22.33 6.72 -8.70
C LEU A 358 21.71 5.39 -9.15
N PHE A 359 20.47 5.14 -8.73
CA PHE A 359 19.72 3.94 -9.06
C PHE A 359 18.69 4.23 -10.16
N ILE A 360 18.81 3.54 -11.29
CA ILE A 360 17.91 3.70 -12.45
C ILE A 360 17.02 2.47 -12.56
N ASP A 361 15.75 2.61 -12.19
CA ASP A 361 14.77 1.54 -12.34
C ASP A 361 14.24 1.44 -13.77
N GLU A 362 13.92 0.22 -14.20
CA GLU A 362 13.56 -0.13 -15.57
C GLU A 362 14.48 0.51 -16.63
N ALA A 363 15.80 0.43 -16.41
CA ALA A 363 16.80 1.14 -17.21
C ALA A 363 16.74 0.83 -18.71
N TYR A 364 16.32 -0.39 -19.08
CA TYR A 364 16.08 -0.80 -20.47
C TYR A 364 15.09 0.13 -21.20
N SER A 365 14.19 0.80 -20.47
CA SER A 365 13.23 1.74 -21.04
C SER A 365 13.91 2.95 -21.66
N LEU A 366 15.15 3.32 -21.30
CA LEU A 366 15.89 4.47 -21.84
C LEU A 366 16.18 4.32 -23.34
N LYS A 367 16.49 3.09 -23.79
CA LYS A 367 16.76 2.78 -25.20
C LYS A 367 15.65 1.89 -25.78
N ARG A 368 14.77 2.49 -26.58
CA ARG A 368 13.83 1.74 -27.42
C ARG A 368 14.53 1.42 -28.74
N ALA A 369 14.41 0.18 -29.21
CA ALA A 369 15.22 -0.34 -30.31
C ALA A 369 15.07 0.48 -31.61
N ASP A 370 13.89 1.01 -31.93
CA ASP A 370 13.59 1.47 -33.31
C ASP A 370 12.83 2.80 -33.39
N SER A 371 13.32 3.82 -32.70
CA SER A 371 12.90 5.20 -32.96
C SER A 371 13.97 5.92 -33.77
N SER A 372 13.74 6.11 -35.07
CA SER A 372 14.49 7.01 -35.96
C SER A 372 14.37 8.50 -35.59
N GLY A 373 14.03 8.80 -34.33
CA GLY A 373 13.85 10.13 -33.75
C GLY A 373 13.99 10.15 -32.21
N SER A 374 14.63 9.16 -31.58
CA SER A 374 14.89 9.17 -30.12
C SER A 374 16.32 9.57 -29.76
N ASP A 375 16.81 10.65 -30.34
CA ASP A 375 18.10 11.24 -29.94
C ASP A 375 18.15 11.50 -28.43
N TYR A 376 17.02 11.78 -27.79
CA TYR A 376 16.93 12.05 -26.35
C TYR A 376 17.31 10.86 -25.45
N GLY A 377 16.86 9.65 -25.76
CA GLY A 377 17.16 8.47 -24.93
C GLY A 377 18.63 8.06 -25.05
N GLN A 378 19.18 8.17 -26.25
CA GLN A 378 20.60 7.93 -26.50
C GLN A 378 21.47 9.04 -25.88
N ALA A 379 21.05 10.30 -25.98
CA ALA A 379 21.71 11.42 -25.29
C ALA A 379 21.75 11.24 -23.77
N ALA A 380 20.69 10.67 -23.17
CA ALA A 380 20.70 10.34 -21.74
C ALA A 380 21.79 9.34 -21.39
N ILE A 381 21.90 8.27 -22.19
CA ILE A 381 22.90 7.21 -22.01
C ILE A 381 24.31 7.75 -22.23
N ASP A 382 24.52 8.51 -23.30
CA ASP A 382 25.82 9.05 -23.65
C ASP A 382 26.30 10.06 -22.59
N THR A 383 25.39 10.90 -22.07
CA THR A 383 25.66 11.80 -20.93
C THR A 383 26.01 11.03 -19.67
N LEU A 384 25.28 9.95 -19.36
CA LEU A 384 25.55 9.10 -18.20
C LEU A 384 26.92 8.40 -18.34
N VAL A 385 27.24 7.85 -19.51
CA VAL A 385 28.53 7.21 -19.79
C VAL A 385 29.67 8.22 -19.71
N ALA A 386 29.47 9.45 -20.19
CA ALA A 386 30.43 10.54 -20.03
C ALA A 386 30.68 10.83 -18.55
N ALA A 387 29.63 11.03 -17.75
CA ALA A 387 29.73 11.30 -16.31
C ALA A 387 30.42 10.17 -15.52
N MET A 388 30.26 8.91 -15.93
CA MET A 388 30.95 7.76 -15.32
C MET A 388 32.43 7.68 -15.71
N THR A 389 32.80 8.10 -16.93
CA THR A 389 34.16 7.91 -17.48
C THR A 389 35.06 9.12 -17.20
N GLY A 390 34.53 10.34 -17.18
CA GLY A 390 35.33 11.56 -17.01
C GLY A 390 34.50 12.79 -16.64
N GLY A 391 35.14 13.74 -15.95
CA GLY A 391 34.50 14.97 -15.48
C GLY A 391 34.60 15.15 -13.97
N GLU A 392 33.91 16.16 -13.44
CA GLU A 392 33.95 16.53 -12.01
C GLU A 392 33.46 15.41 -11.08
N TYR A 393 32.53 14.56 -11.56
CA TYR A 393 31.84 13.55 -10.76
C TYR A 393 32.41 12.12 -10.93
N ALA A 394 33.37 11.91 -11.83
CA ALA A 394 33.92 10.59 -12.08
C ALA A 394 34.56 10.01 -10.81
N GLY A 395 34.22 8.76 -10.47
CA GLY A 395 34.68 8.09 -9.24
C GLY A 395 34.06 8.59 -7.94
N ARG A 396 33.18 9.60 -7.97
CA ARG A 396 32.50 10.14 -6.76
C ARG A 396 31.10 9.57 -6.54
N PHE A 397 30.52 8.90 -7.53
CA PHE A 397 29.22 8.26 -7.44
C PHE A 397 29.23 6.89 -8.13
N VAL A 398 28.26 6.04 -7.79
CA VAL A 398 28.06 4.74 -8.42
C VAL A 398 26.70 4.69 -9.11
N VAL A 399 26.65 4.17 -10.33
CA VAL A 399 25.38 3.85 -11.01
C VAL A 399 24.99 2.40 -10.77
N MET A 400 23.72 2.18 -10.42
CA MET A 400 23.09 0.86 -10.36
C MET A 400 21.89 0.82 -11.31
N LEU A 401 21.86 -0.13 -12.23
CA LEU A 401 20.76 -0.30 -13.19
C LEU A 401 19.85 -1.44 -12.73
N ALA A 402 18.53 -1.27 -12.80
CA ALA A 402 17.58 -2.33 -12.52
C ALA A 402 16.63 -2.61 -13.69
N GLY A 403 16.21 -3.87 -13.81
CA GLY A 403 15.24 -4.27 -14.83
C GLY A 403 15.05 -5.79 -14.94
N TYR A 404 14.34 -6.21 -15.98
CA TYR A 404 14.13 -7.61 -16.30
C TYR A 404 15.36 -8.23 -16.97
N PRO A 405 15.67 -9.52 -16.75
CA PRO A 405 16.92 -10.11 -17.21
C PRO A 405 17.17 -10.02 -18.72
N GLU A 406 16.17 -10.36 -19.54
CA GLU A 406 16.32 -10.36 -21.01
C GLU A 406 16.43 -8.94 -21.57
N GLU A 407 15.57 -8.04 -21.11
CA GLU A 407 15.53 -6.64 -21.52
C GLU A 407 16.82 -5.92 -21.13
N MET A 408 17.37 -6.19 -19.95
CA MET A 408 18.64 -5.60 -19.50
C MET A 408 19.84 -6.14 -20.28
N ARG A 409 19.87 -7.44 -20.61
CA ARG A 409 20.91 -7.99 -21.51
C ARG A 409 20.93 -7.23 -22.83
N ASN A 410 19.77 -7.14 -23.50
CA ASN A 410 19.65 -6.43 -24.77
C ASN A 410 20.04 -4.95 -24.66
N PHE A 411 19.63 -4.28 -23.58
CA PHE A 411 19.96 -2.88 -23.31
C PHE A 411 21.47 -2.64 -23.20
N LEU A 412 22.19 -3.50 -22.46
CA LEU A 412 23.64 -3.38 -22.28
C LEU A 412 24.41 -3.66 -23.57
N TYR A 413 24.04 -4.72 -24.31
CA TYR A 413 24.68 -5.05 -25.60
C TYR A 413 24.46 -3.99 -26.67
N ALA A 414 23.37 -3.22 -26.58
CA ALA A 414 23.06 -2.18 -27.54
C ALA A 414 23.96 -0.93 -27.41
N ASN A 415 24.74 -0.76 -26.34
CA ASN A 415 25.68 0.36 -26.20
C ASN A 415 27.04 -0.14 -25.66
N PRO A 416 28.10 -0.20 -26.51
CA PRO A 416 29.43 -0.61 -26.07
C PRO A 416 29.97 0.21 -24.88
N GLY A 417 29.57 1.48 -24.79
CA GLY A 417 29.90 2.39 -23.70
C GLY A 417 29.37 1.90 -22.35
N LEU A 418 28.10 1.47 -22.30
CA LEU A 418 27.50 0.87 -21.11
C LEU A 418 28.09 -0.51 -20.82
N TYR A 419 28.20 -1.38 -21.84
CA TYR A 419 28.71 -2.74 -21.65
C TYR A 419 30.08 -2.79 -20.98
N SER A 420 31.00 -1.89 -21.36
CA SER A 420 32.33 -1.79 -20.75
C SER A 420 32.33 -1.30 -19.29
N ARG A 421 31.28 -0.60 -18.83
CA ARG A 421 31.21 0.01 -17.48
C ARG A 421 30.41 -0.86 -16.51
N PHE A 422 29.61 -1.78 -17.04
CA PHE A 422 28.80 -2.75 -16.30
C PHE A 422 29.21 -4.19 -16.67
N PRO A 423 30.41 -4.66 -16.26
CA PRO A 423 30.85 -6.01 -16.56
C PRO A 423 29.96 -7.05 -15.90
N GLU A 424 29.92 -8.26 -16.46
CA GLU A 424 29.08 -9.36 -15.98
C GLU A 424 29.33 -9.73 -14.51
N THR A 425 30.52 -9.46 -13.99
CA THR A 425 30.84 -9.66 -12.56
C THR A 425 29.95 -8.82 -11.64
N GLY A 426 29.50 -7.65 -12.10
CA GLY A 426 28.58 -6.74 -11.39
C GLY A 426 27.10 -7.02 -11.64
N HIS A 427 26.75 -8.12 -12.32
CA HIS A 427 25.36 -8.48 -12.63
C HIS A 427 24.79 -9.40 -11.56
N PHE A 428 23.80 -8.93 -10.81
CA PHE A 428 23.08 -9.69 -9.80
C PHE A 428 21.72 -10.14 -10.35
N LEU A 429 21.46 -11.44 -10.38
CA LEU A 429 20.17 -12.01 -10.78
C LEU A 429 19.42 -12.44 -9.52
N LEU A 430 18.40 -11.67 -9.13
CA LEU A 430 17.57 -11.96 -7.98
C LEU A 430 16.51 -13.01 -8.38
N PRO A 431 16.52 -14.20 -7.76
CA PRO A 431 15.50 -15.22 -8.01
C PRO A 431 14.13 -14.81 -7.44
N ASP A 432 13.09 -15.48 -7.91
CA ASP A 432 11.78 -15.42 -7.27
C ASP A 432 11.82 -16.09 -5.90
N TYR A 433 11.10 -15.53 -4.94
CA TYR A 433 10.96 -16.14 -3.62
C TYR A 433 10.10 -17.40 -3.69
N THR A 434 10.48 -18.37 -2.87
CA THR A 434 9.67 -19.55 -2.57
C THR A 434 8.40 -19.15 -1.82
N THR A 435 7.38 -20.01 -1.85
CA THR A 435 6.13 -19.76 -1.11
C THR A 435 6.38 -19.60 0.39
N ASP A 436 7.30 -20.38 0.95
CA ASP A 436 7.66 -20.33 2.37
C ASP A 436 8.30 -18.98 2.72
N GLU A 437 9.24 -18.51 1.91
CA GLU A 437 9.86 -17.18 2.06
C GLU A 437 8.81 -16.06 1.91
N LEU A 438 7.86 -16.18 0.98
CA LEU A 438 6.79 -15.18 0.81
C LEU A 438 5.85 -15.12 2.02
N VAL A 439 5.55 -16.25 2.66
CA VAL A 439 4.77 -16.28 3.91
C VAL A 439 5.55 -15.62 5.06
N GLN A 440 6.86 -15.87 5.15
CA GLN A 440 7.72 -15.19 6.12
C GLN A 440 7.78 -13.67 5.87
N ILE A 441 7.93 -13.26 4.61
CA ILE A 441 7.93 -11.84 4.22
C ILE A 441 6.59 -11.19 4.57
N ALA A 442 5.47 -11.87 4.28
CA ALA A 442 4.16 -11.39 4.65
C ALA A 442 3.99 -11.27 6.18
N SER A 443 4.54 -12.20 6.94
CA SER A 443 4.55 -12.14 8.41
C SER A 443 5.31 -10.91 8.90
N GLN A 444 6.50 -10.62 8.34
CA GLN A 444 7.24 -9.39 8.64
C GLN A 444 6.46 -8.13 8.25
N VAL A 445 5.71 -8.15 7.14
CA VAL A 445 4.85 -7.01 6.74
C VAL A 445 3.71 -6.82 7.74
N ALA A 446 3.07 -7.90 8.21
CA ALA A 446 2.03 -7.83 9.23
C ALA A 446 2.61 -7.22 10.52
N GLU A 447 3.75 -7.72 11.00
CA GLU A 447 4.41 -7.24 12.22
C GLU A 447 4.80 -5.76 12.14
N ARG A 448 5.30 -5.30 10.99
CA ARG A 448 5.61 -3.88 10.75
C ARG A 448 4.37 -2.98 10.82
N ASN A 449 3.19 -3.54 10.57
CA ASN A 449 1.90 -2.85 10.70
C ASN A 449 1.21 -3.16 12.04
N ASP A 450 1.92 -3.74 13.01
CA ASP A 450 1.40 -4.16 14.32
C ASP A 450 0.32 -5.25 14.28
N TYR A 451 0.31 -6.07 13.21
CA TYR A 451 -0.57 -7.23 13.06
C TYR A 451 0.19 -8.56 13.20
N LEU A 452 -0.54 -9.58 13.66
CA LEU A 452 -0.08 -10.95 13.79
C LEU A 452 -0.92 -11.87 12.92
N LEU A 453 -0.29 -12.86 12.31
CA LEU A 453 -1.00 -13.91 11.62
C LEU A 453 -1.19 -15.10 12.54
N THR A 454 -2.43 -15.53 12.73
CA THR A 454 -2.69 -16.85 13.34
C THR A 454 -2.08 -17.97 12.47
N GLU A 455 -1.85 -19.16 13.03
CA GLU A 455 -1.37 -20.30 12.22
C GLU A 455 -2.31 -20.62 11.06
N GLU A 456 -3.62 -20.58 11.32
CA GLU A 456 -4.64 -20.82 10.30
C GLU A 456 -4.64 -19.73 9.22
N ALA A 457 -4.45 -18.47 9.62
CA ALA A 457 -4.30 -17.35 8.72
C ALA A 457 -3.06 -17.53 7.82
N SER A 458 -1.94 -17.97 8.38
CA SER A 458 -0.71 -18.29 7.63
C SER A 458 -0.92 -19.42 6.61
N ARG A 459 -1.71 -20.45 6.96
CA ARG A 459 -2.10 -21.51 5.99
C ARG A 459 -2.99 -20.97 4.88
N SER A 460 -3.98 -20.14 5.21
CA SER A 460 -4.86 -19.46 4.24
C SER A 460 -4.05 -18.58 3.28
N LEU A 461 -3.07 -17.84 3.81
CA LEU A 461 -2.17 -17.00 3.06
C LEU A 461 -1.31 -17.79 2.09
N ARG A 462 -0.73 -18.91 2.54
CA ARG A 462 0.03 -19.83 1.68
C ARG A 462 -0.80 -20.26 0.47
N GLN A 463 -2.02 -20.72 0.69
CA GLN A 463 -2.92 -21.12 -0.40
C GLN A 463 -3.25 -19.95 -1.33
N ARG A 464 -3.44 -18.73 -0.80
CA ARG A 464 -3.71 -17.53 -1.60
C ARG A 464 -2.50 -17.11 -2.44
N ILE A 465 -1.29 -17.22 -1.91
CA ILE A 465 -0.04 -16.97 -2.64
C ILE A 465 0.12 -17.99 -3.77
N GLU A 466 -0.08 -19.28 -3.49
CA GLU A 466 0.00 -20.36 -4.50
C GLU A 466 -1.00 -20.14 -5.64
N LYS A 467 -2.24 -19.76 -5.32
CA LYS A 467 -3.26 -19.40 -6.33
C LYS A 467 -2.88 -18.15 -7.14
N SER A 468 -2.19 -17.20 -6.53
CA SER A 468 -1.81 -15.92 -7.16
C SER A 468 -0.60 -16.06 -8.10
N ARG A 469 0.23 -17.10 -7.90
CA ARG A 469 1.40 -17.41 -8.73
C ARG A 469 0.96 -18.09 -10.03
N VAL A 470 0.68 -17.26 -11.04
CA VAL A 470 0.11 -17.72 -12.32
C VAL A 470 1.17 -17.87 -13.43
N ASP A 471 2.28 -17.14 -13.35
CA ASP A 471 3.37 -17.12 -14.34
C ASP A 471 4.73 -16.68 -13.72
N GLU A 472 5.75 -16.56 -14.58
CA GLU A 472 7.11 -16.10 -14.26
C GLU A 472 7.20 -14.59 -13.95
N SER A 473 6.12 -13.80 -14.06
CA SER A 473 6.10 -12.35 -13.77
C SER A 473 5.47 -12.02 -12.42
N PHE A 474 5.42 -12.99 -11.51
CA PHE A 474 4.84 -12.85 -10.18
C PHE A 474 5.47 -11.69 -9.39
N GLY A 475 4.62 -10.90 -8.71
CA GLY A 475 5.05 -9.69 -7.98
C GLY A 475 5.78 -9.95 -6.65
N ASN A 476 6.11 -11.21 -6.34
CA ASN A 476 6.97 -11.61 -5.21
C ASN A 476 6.59 -10.92 -3.88
N ALA A 477 7.57 -10.33 -3.17
CA ALA A 477 7.36 -9.67 -1.88
C ALA A 477 6.33 -8.53 -1.96
N ARG A 478 6.19 -7.87 -3.11
CA ARG A 478 5.16 -6.84 -3.32
C ARG A 478 3.76 -7.45 -3.29
N THR A 479 3.58 -8.62 -3.92
CA THR A 479 2.31 -9.35 -3.83
C THR A 479 2.04 -9.81 -2.39
N ALA A 480 3.04 -10.38 -1.70
CA ALA A 480 2.91 -10.78 -0.30
C ALA A 480 2.50 -9.60 0.61
N ALA A 481 3.13 -8.44 0.43
CA ALA A 481 2.78 -7.23 1.17
C ALA A 481 1.36 -6.75 0.88
N ASN A 482 0.95 -6.72 -0.39
CA ASN A 482 -0.40 -6.32 -0.78
C ASN A 482 -1.47 -7.26 -0.19
N LEU A 483 -1.21 -8.57 -0.14
CA LEU A 483 -2.14 -9.54 0.45
C LEU A 483 -2.39 -9.27 1.94
N ILE A 484 -1.38 -8.79 2.67
CA ILE A 484 -1.51 -8.42 4.08
C ILE A 484 -2.27 -7.10 4.23
N LEU A 485 -1.95 -6.10 3.39
CA LEU A 485 -2.69 -4.83 3.39
C LEU A 485 -4.18 -5.04 3.07
N ASP A 486 -4.49 -5.91 2.10
CA ASP A 486 -5.85 -6.33 1.80
C ASP A 486 -6.53 -6.96 3.01
N ALA A 487 -5.82 -7.82 3.76
CA ALA A 487 -6.36 -8.48 4.94
C ALA A 487 -6.64 -7.50 6.08
N ILE A 488 -5.72 -6.56 6.31
CA ILE A 488 -5.90 -5.46 7.28
C ILE A 488 -7.13 -4.62 6.90
N PHE A 489 -7.28 -4.28 5.62
CA PHE A 489 -8.44 -3.54 5.14
C PHE A 489 -9.75 -4.33 5.31
N ALA A 490 -9.75 -5.62 4.97
CA ALA A 490 -10.90 -6.50 5.14
C ALA A 490 -11.31 -6.60 6.62
N LYS A 491 -10.35 -6.71 7.53
CA LYS A 491 -10.60 -6.69 8.98
C LYS A 491 -11.24 -5.38 9.42
N GLY A 492 -10.68 -4.23 8.99
CA GLY A 492 -11.25 -2.92 9.28
C GLY A 492 -12.72 -2.78 8.84
N LYS A 493 -13.04 -3.27 7.63
CA LYS A 493 -14.42 -3.32 7.12
C LYS A 493 -15.32 -4.23 7.95
N ALA A 494 -14.85 -5.42 8.34
CA ALA A 494 -15.62 -6.41 9.09
C ALA A 494 -15.95 -5.97 10.54
N THR A 495 -15.18 -5.03 11.08
CA THR A 495 -15.32 -4.58 12.47
C THR A 495 -16.02 -3.21 12.60
N ALA A 496 -16.42 -2.60 11.47
CA ALA A 496 -17.20 -1.37 11.48
C ALA A 496 -18.56 -1.55 12.19
N GLY A 497 -18.84 -0.68 13.17
CA GLY A 497 -20.12 -0.67 13.90
C GLY A 497 -20.26 -1.72 15.01
N LYS A 498 -19.17 -2.35 15.43
CA LYS A 498 -19.13 -3.31 16.55
C LYS A 498 -18.35 -2.72 17.74
N ASP A 499 -18.63 -3.21 18.94
CA ASP A 499 -17.74 -3.02 20.10
C ASP A 499 -16.46 -3.83 19.86
N LEU A 500 -15.33 -3.12 19.76
CA LEU A 500 -14.05 -3.68 19.35
C LEU A 500 -13.29 -4.24 20.56
N GLN A 501 -12.74 -5.44 20.40
CA GLN A 501 -11.79 -6.01 21.35
C GLN A 501 -10.36 -5.74 20.90
N TRP A 502 -9.40 -5.90 21.81
CA TRP A 502 -8.00 -5.62 21.52
C TRP A 502 -7.46 -6.46 20.34
N SER A 503 -7.88 -7.74 20.23
CA SER A 503 -7.54 -8.63 19.11
C SER A 503 -8.02 -8.13 17.74
N ASP A 504 -9.06 -7.28 17.71
CA ASP A 504 -9.58 -6.71 16.46
C ASP A 504 -8.62 -5.68 15.85
N PHE A 505 -7.67 -5.17 16.63
CA PHE A 505 -6.68 -4.20 16.16
C PHE A 505 -5.36 -4.83 15.73
N THR A 506 -5.12 -6.10 16.07
CA THR A 506 -3.75 -6.67 16.09
C THR A 506 -3.64 -8.10 15.59
N VAL A 507 -4.73 -8.85 15.43
CA VAL A 507 -4.68 -10.25 14.99
C VAL A 507 -5.43 -10.43 13.67
N LEU A 508 -4.76 -10.97 12.66
CA LEU A 508 -5.36 -11.38 11.39
C LEU A 508 -5.77 -12.85 11.44
N TYR A 509 -7.04 -13.10 11.15
CA TYR A 509 -7.67 -14.42 11.10
C TYR A 509 -7.74 -14.94 9.66
N PRO A 510 -8.02 -16.25 9.46
CA PRO A 510 -8.13 -16.84 8.12
C PRO A 510 -9.15 -16.13 7.23
N GLU A 511 -10.20 -15.60 7.84
CA GLU A 511 -11.30 -14.89 7.22
C GLU A 511 -10.88 -13.54 6.62
N ASP A 512 -9.92 -12.87 7.26
CA ASP A 512 -9.39 -11.58 6.81
C ASP A 512 -8.56 -11.76 5.53
N ILE A 513 -7.95 -12.94 5.36
CA ILE A 513 -7.08 -13.26 4.21
C ILE A 513 -7.90 -13.77 3.01
N GLN A 514 -9.17 -14.12 3.19
CA GLN A 514 -10.03 -14.51 2.10
C GLN A 514 -10.50 -13.26 1.34
N SER A 515 -10.21 -13.20 0.05
CA SER A 515 -10.64 -12.08 -0.81
C SER A 515 -12.16 -11.98 -0.88
N ASP A 516 -12.70 -10.77 -0.77
CA ASP A 516 -14.13 -10.42 -0.96
C ASP A 516 -14.75 -10.95 -2.26
N THR A 517 -13.95 -11.38 -3.24
CA THR A 517 -14.42 -12.10 -4.44
C THR A 517 -15.16 -13.40 -4.16
N SER A 518 -15.08 -13.96 -2.94
CA SER A 518 -15.91 -15.10 -2.52
C SER A 518 -17.10 -14.74 -1.62
N ARG A 519 -17.21 -13.49 -1.14
CA ARG A 519 -18.29 -13.07 -0.22
C ARG A 519 -19.39 -12.27 -0.93
N GLU A 520 -19.11 -11.56 -2.02
CA GLU A 520 -20.13 -10.81 -2.78
C GLU A 520 -20.82 -11.64 -3.90
N GLU A 521 -20.38 -12.86 -4.17
CA GLU A 521 -21.01 -13.75 -5.14
C GLU A 521 -21.78 -14.89 -4.46
N THR A 522 -22.88 -14.56 -3.77
CA THR A 522 -23.77 -15.55 -3.12
C THR A 522 -24.43 -16.54 -4.10
N ALA A 523 -24.46 -16.23 -5.40
CA ALA A 523 -24.96 -17.10 -6.46
C ALA A 523 -23.82 -17.47 -7.41
N ALA A 524 -23.69 -18.76 -7.73
CA ALA A 524 -22.66 -19.26 -8.65
C ALA A 524 -22.79 -18.60 -10.03
N ALA A 525 -21.69 -18.44 -10.76
CA ALA A 525 -21.69 -17.82 -12.10
C ALA A 525 -22.63 -18.54 -13.08
N SER A 526 -22.80 -19.85 -12.91
CA SER A 526 -23.80 -20.63 -13.65
C SER A 526 -25.25 -20.21 -13.35
N GLU A 527 -25.57 -19.83 -12.12
CA GLU A 527 -26.92 -19.36 -11.74
C GLU A 527 -27.18 -17.97 -12.30
N ARG A 528 -26.17 -17.10 -12.24
CA ARG A 528 -26.22 -15.76 -12.85
C ARG A 528 -26.41 -15.83 -14.37
N LEU A 529 -25.77 -16.78 -15.04
CA LEU A 529 -25.98 -17.05 -16.46
C LEU A 529 -27.43 -17.48 -16.74
N GLN A 530 -28.05 -18.28 -15.86
CA GLN A 530 -29.45 -18.67 -16.02
C GLN A 530 -30.41 -17.52 -15.77
N ALA A 531 -30.07 -16.59 -14.88
CA ALA A 531 -30.86 -15.41 -14.58
C ALA A 531 -30.87 -14.36 -15.72
N LEU A 532 -29.94 -14.43 -16.68
CA LEU A 532 -29.98 -13.55 -17.85
C LEU A 532 -31.25 -13.80 -18.68
N ILE A 533 -31.89 -12.71 -19.12
CA ILE A 533 -33.09 -12.75 -19.95
C ILE A 533 -32.74 -13.30 -21.34
N GLY A 534 -33.53 -14.26 -21.84
CA GLY A 534 -33.32 -14.87 -23.16
C GLY A 534 -32.04 -15.70 -23.27
N LEU A 535 -31.37 -15.64 -24.42
CA LEU A 535 -30.09 -16.33 -24.70
C LEU A 535 -30.12 -17.87 -24.49
N GLU A 536 -31.27 -18.52 -24.65
CA GLU A 536 -31.43 -19.96 -24.36
C GLU A 536 -30.45 -20.85 -25.15
N GLN A 537 -30.17 -20.51 -26.40
CA GLN A 537 -29.19 -21.22 -27.22
C GLN A 537 -27.76 -21.09 -26.65
N VAL A 538 -27.38 -19.88 -26.21
CA VAL A 538 -26.07 -19.61 -25.60
C VAL A 538 -25.93 -20.33 -24.27
N LYS A 539 -26.97 -20.28 -23.42
CA LYS A 539 -27.03 -21.00 -22.14
C LYS A 539 -26.85 -22.50 -22.34
N ALA A 540 -27.52 -23.07 -23.35
CA ALA A 540 -27.41 -24.50 -23.67
C ALA A 540 -26.00 -24.88 -24.15
N GLU A 541 -25.37 -24.09 -25.01
CA GLU A 541 -24.00 -24.35 -25.50
C GLU A 541 -22.96 -24.24 -24.39
N LEU A 542 -23.03 -23.20 -23.55
CA LEU A 542 -22.14 -23.08 -22.41
C LEU A 542 -22.32 -24.23 -21.41
N LYS A 543 -23.56 -24.66 -21.16
CA LYS A 543 -23.83 -25.83 -20.31
C LYS A 543 -23.16 -27.11 -20.84
N LYS A 544 -23.19 -27.33 -22.17
CA LYS A 544 -22.48 -28.46 -22.80
C LYS A 544 -20.97 -28.36 -22.59
N ILE A 545 -20.39 -27.17 -22.81
CA ILE A 545 -18.95 -26.93 -22.63
C ILE A 545 -18.54 -27.19 -21.17
N THR A 546 -19.25 -26.61 -20.21
CA THR A 546 -18.97 -26.76 -18.78
C THR A 546 -19.10 -28.22 -18.32
N ALA A 547 -20.14 -28.93 -18.77
CA ALA A 547 -20.30 -30.35 -18.45
C ALA A 547 -19.15 -31.20 -19.01
N PHE A 548 -18.73 -30.93 -20.24
CA PHE A 548 -17.61 -31.63 -20.86
C PHE A 548 -16.30 -31.38 -20.11
N VAL A 549 -15.96 -30.11 -19.82
CA VAL A 549 -14.75 -29.76 -19.05
C VAL A 549 -14.72 -30.48 -17.70
N ARG A 550 -15.84 -30.44 -16.97
CA ARG A 550 -15.96 -31.08 -15.65
C ARG A 550 -15.67 -32.58 -15.70
N VAL A 551 -16.24 -33.29 -16.68
CA VAL A 551 -16.00 -34.73 -16.87
C VAL A 551 -14.55 -35.01 -17.25
N GLN A 552 -13.94 -34.20 -18.12
CA GLN A 552 -12.56 -34.41 -18.56
C GLN A 552 -11.56 -34.15 -17.42
N LYS A 553 -11.82 -33.16 -16.58
CA LYS A 553 -11.03 -32.88 -15.38
C LYS A 553 -11.09 -34.04 -14.40
N GLU A 554 -12.29 -34.52 -14.07
CA GLU A 554 -12.48 -35.68 -13.20
C GLU A 554 -11.76 -36.93 -13.73
N ARG A 555 -11.79 -37.16 -15.06
CA ARG A 555 -11.05 -38.25 -15.70
C ARG A 555 -9.53 -38.08 -15.51
N SER A 556 -9.01 -36.87 -15.69
CA SER A 556 -7.59 -36.56 -15.51
C SER A 556 -7.15 -36.77 -14.05
N GLU A 557 -7.93 -36.29 -13.09
CA GLU A 557 -7.67 -36.47 -11.64
C GLU A 557 -7.67 -37.94 -11.22
N ARG A 558 -8.46 -38.78 -11.89
CA ARG A 558 -8.49 -40.23 -11.70
C ARG A 558 -7.44 -41.00 -12.53
N GLY A 559 -6.49 -40.29 -13.15
CA GLY A 559 -5.41 -40.89 -13.94
C GLY A 559 -5.88 -41.54 -15.25
N MET A 560 -7.10 -41.26 -15.72
CA MET A 560 -7.60 -41.73 -17.01
C MET A 560 -7.13 -40.82 -18.14
N LYS A 561 -7.02 -41.37 -19.36
CA LYS A 561 -6.73 -40.58 -20.55
C LYS A 561 -7.86 -39.56 -20.78
N ALA A 562 -7.55 -38.29 -20.54
CA ALA A 562 -8.41 -37.15 -20.86
C ALA A 562 -8.14 -36.69 -22.29
N SER A 563 -9.20 -36.38 -23.02
CA SER A 563 -9.11 -35.71 -24.32
C SER A 563 -8.86 -34.21 -24.10
N PRO A 564 -8.02 -33.56 -24.93
CA PRO A 564 -7.78 -32.13 -24.84
C PRO A 564 -9.09 -31.36 -24.98
N VAL A 565 -9.25 -30.34 -24.14
CA VAL A 565 -10.48 -29.53 -24.10
C VAL A 565 -10.25 -28.23 -24.84
N GLU A 566 -10.83 -28.12 -26.04
CA GLU A 566 -10.72 -26.91 -26.85
C GLU A 566 -11.80 -25.91 -26.44
N LEU A 567 -11.38 -24.86 -25.73
CA LEU A 567 -12.27 -23.84 -25.14
C LEU A 567 -12.24 -22.49 -25.84
N HIS A 568 -11.32 -22.28 -26.78
CA HIS A 568 -11.33 -21.07 -27.61
C HIS A 568 -12.63 -20.99 -28.41
N ALA A 569 -13.29 -19.83 -28.31
CA ALA A 569 -14.64 -19.67 -28.82
C ALA A 569 -14.80 -18.41 -29.67
N VAL A 570 -15.77 -18.46 -30.58
CA VAL A 570 -16.17 -17.35 -31.43
C VAL A 570 -17.59 -16.97 -31.08
N PHE A 571 -17.79 -15.72 -30.65
CA PHE A 571 -19.08 -15.18 -30.24
C PHE A 571 -19.60 -14.28 -31.36
N THR A 572 -20.62 -14.74 -32.09
CA THR A 572 -21.19 -14.01 -33.22
C THR A 572 -22.54 -13.39 -32.87
N GLY A 573 -22.81 -12.16 -33.30
CA GLY A 573 -24.14 -11.55 -33.18
C GLY A 573 -24.08 -10.03 -33.17
N ASN A 574 -25.22 -9.37 -33.25
CA ASN A 574 -25.28 -7.91 -33.32
C ASN A 574 -24.81 -7.21 -32.03
N PRO A 575 -24.44 -5.91 -32.07
CA PRO A 575 -24.10 -5.16 -30.87
C PRO A 575 -25.23 -5.17 -29.83
N GLY A 576 -24.86 -5.23 -28.56
CA GLY A 576 -25.82 -5.19 -27.44
C GLY A 576 -26.54 -6.51 -27.14
N THR A 577 -26.19 -7.63 -27.77
CA THR A 577 -26.77 -8.97 -27.47
C THR A 577 -26.19 -9.65 -26.22
N GLY A 578 -25.28 -8.99 -25.48
CA GLY A 578 -24.72 -9.51 -24.22
C GLY A 578 -23.44 -10.35 -24.33
N LYS A 579 -22.74 -10.33 -25.49
CA LYS A 579 -21.49 -11.07 -25.71
C LYS A 579 -20.44 -10.89 -24.61
N THR A 580 -20.12 -9.64 -24.26
CA THR A 580 -19.11 -9.31 -23.23
C THR A 580 -19.57 -9.76 -21.84
N THR A 581 -20.85 -9.58 -21.50
CA THR A 581 -21.44 -10.04 -20.24
C THR A 581 -21.33 -11.55 -20.09
N VAL A 582 -21.68 -12.29 -21.15
CA VAL A 582 -21.57 -13.75 -21.16
C VAL A 582 -20.11 -14.21 -21.15
N ALA A 583 -19.19 -13.48 -21.79
CA ALA A 583 -17.76 -13.79 -21.75
C ALA A 583 -17.18 -13.65 -20.33
N ALA A 584 -17.63 -12.65 -19.56
CA ALA A 584 -17.26 -12.50 -18.15
C ALA A 584 -17.75 -13.69 -17.31
N LEU A 585 -19.03 -14.05 -17.45
CA LEU A 585 -19.60 -15.23 -16.78
C LEU A 585 -18.92 -16.52 -17.22
N TYR A 586 -18.55 -16.64 -18.49
CA TYR A 586 -17.81 -17.79 -19.01
C TYR A 586 -16.44 -17.92 -18.34
N ALA A 587 -15.71 -16.82 -18.16
CA ALA A 587 -14.45 -16.80 -17.42
C ALA A 587 -14.63 -17.26 -15.97
N GLN A 588 -15.67 -16.76 -15.28
CA GLN A 588 -15.99 -17.16 -13.91
C GLN A 588 -16.36 -18.65 -13.81
N ILE A 589 -17.22 -19.16 -14.69
CA ILE A 589 -17.62 -20.57 -14.73
C ILE A 589 -16.40 -21.48 -14.93
N LEU A 590 -15.49 -21.12 -15.85
CA LEU A 590 -14.27 -21.88 -16.09
C LEU A 590 -13.32 -21.88 -14.88
N ARG A 591 -13.35 -20.84 -14.05
CA ARG A 591 -12.64 -20.80 -12.77
C ARG A 591 -13.33 -21.65 -11.70
N GLU A 592 -14.65 -21.62 -11.60
CA GLU A 592 -15.42 -22.42 -10.64
C GLU A 592 -15.20 -23.92 -10.84
N ILE A 593 -15.14 -24.38 -12.10
CA ILE A 593 -14.81 -25.78 -12.41
C ILE A 593 -13.29 -26.07 -12.34
N GLY A 594 -12.50 -25.03 -12.06
CA GLY A 594 -11.06 -25.06 -11.88
C GLY A 594 -10.29 -25.45 -13.14
N TYR A 595 -10.75 -25.01 -14.31
CA TYR A 595 -9.95 -24.97 -15.54
C TYR A 595 -9.07 -23.72 -15.55
N LEU A 596 -9.63 -22.56 -15.22
CA LEU A 596 -8.90 -21.29 -15.11
C LEU A 596 -8.52 -20.97 -13.67
N LYS A 597 -7.35 -20.36 -13.45
CA LYS A 597 -6.86 -20.01 -12.10
C LYS A 597 -7.53 -18.78 -11.49
N ARG A 598 -7.81 -17.75 -12.30
CA ARG A 598 -8.33 -16.43 -11.86
C ARG A 598 -9.77 -16.14 -12.32
N GLY A 599 -10.15 -16.60 -13.52
CA GLY A 599 -11.50 -16.42 -14.06
C GLY A 599 -11.90 -14.97 -14.35
N HIS A 600 -10.93 -14.08 -14.52
CA HIS A 600 -11.16 -12.69 -14.91
C HIS A 600 -11.28 -12.54 -16.43
N LEU A 601 -11.94 -11.48 -16.88
CA LEU A 601 -12.09 -11.13 -18.28
C LEU A 601 -11.16 -9.96 -18.63
N VAL A 602 -10.35 -10.09 -19.66
CA VAL A 602 -9.59 -9.00 -20.26
C VAL A 602 -10.18 -8.68 -21.61
N VAL A 603 -10.72 -7.48 -21.77
CA VAL A 603 -11.27 -6.99 -23.04
C VAL A 603 -10.16 -6.30 -23.84
N ALA A 604 -10.09 -6.59 -25.13
CA ALA A 604 -9.17 -5.98 -26.07
C ALA A 604 -9.89 -5.66 -27.39
N SER A 605 -9.46 -4.59 -28.03
CA SER A 605 -9.85 -4.18 -29.36
C SER A 605 -8.64 -4.21 -30.31
N ARG A 606 -8.83 -3.91 -31.60
CA ARG A 606 -7.71 -3.73 -32.54
C ARG A 606 -6.70 -2.70 -32.03
N ALA A 607 -7.14 -1.60 -31.42
CA ALA A 607 -6.27 -0.54 -30.92
C ALA A 607 -5.36 -0.99 -29.78
N ASP A 608 -5.79 -2.00 -29.01
CA ASP A 608 -5.03 -2.55 -27.88
C ASP A 608 -3.99 -3.58 -28.32
N LEU A 609 -4.13 -4.12 -29.53
CA LEU A 609 -3.32 -5.23 -30.05
C LEU A 609 -2.38 -4.79 -31.18
N VAL A 610 -2.78 -3.81 -31.99
CA VAL A 610 -2.04 -3.33 -33.16
C VAL A 610 -1.30 -2.04 -32.84
N ALA A 611 0.02 -2.04 -33.03
CA ALA A 611 0.83 -0.83 -32.95
C ALA A 611 0.81 -0.05 -34.28
N GLY A 612 1.10 1.25 -34.24
CA GLY A 612 1.17 2.09 -35.45
C GLY A 612 2.39 1.86 -36.35
N TYR A 613 3.34 1.01 -35.94
CA TYR A 613 4.63 0.78 -36.61
C TYR A 613 5.03 -0.71 -36.58
N VAL A 614 5.79 -1.17 -37.59
CA VAL A 614 6.23 -2.56 -37.81
C VAL A 614 7.06 -3.11 -36.64
N GLY A 615 6.78 -4.33 -36.20
CA GLY A 615 7.58 -5.07 -35.21
C GLY A 615 7.22 -4.85 -33.72
N GLN A 616 6.28 -3.95 -33.41
CA GLN A 616 5.81 -3.69 -32.04
C GLN A 616 4.50 -4.43 -31.68
N THR A 617 3.79 -4.90 -32.70
CA THR A 617 2.46 -5.51 -32.57
C THR A 617 2.53 -6.85 -31.83
N ALA A 618 3.55 -7.68 -32.08
CA ALA A 618 3.74 -8.93 -31.33
C ALA A 618 3.97 -8.69 -29.83
N ALA A 619 4.79 -7.69 -29.45
CA ALA A 619 5.06 -7.38 -28.06
C ALA A 619 3.81 -6.85 -27.33
N LEU A 620 3.05 -5.98 -28.01
CA LEU A 620 1.80 -5.43 -27.49
C LEU A 620 0.75 -6.54 -27.27
N THR A 621 0.60 -7.42 -28.26
CA THR A 621 -0.27 -8.59 -28.20
C THR A 621 0.13 -9.53 -27.05
N LYS A 622 1.43 -9.83 -26.91
CA LYS A 622 1.95 -10.65 -25.80
C LYS A 622 1.66 -10.03 -24.44
N ARG A 623 1.81 -8.71 -24.29
CA ARG A 623 1.46 -8.02 -23.04
C ARG A 623 -0.02 -8.19 -22.71
N LYS A 624 -0.91 -8.01 -23.69
CA LYS A 624 -2.36 -8.16 -23.49
C LYS A 624 -2.75 -9.61 -23.16
N ILE A 625 -2.06 -10.58 -23.76
CA ILE A 625 -2.21 -12.00 -23.44
C ILE A 625 -1.75 -12.30 -22.00
N ARG A 626 -0.61 -11.74 -21.56
CA ARG A 626 -0.14 -11.87 -20.17
C ARG A 626 -1.15 -11.36 -19.17
N GLU A 627 -1.77 -10.20 -19.44
CA GLU A 627 -2.87 -9.69 -18.61
C GLU A 627 -4.02 -10.70 -18.48
N ALA A 628 -4.29 -11.48 -19.54
CA ALA A 628 -5.38 -12.45 -19.60
C ALA A 628 -5.01 -13.86 -19.08
N LEU A 629 -3.76 -14.13 -18.68
CA LEU A 629 -3.34 -15.43 -18.16
C LEU A 629 -4.08 -15.77 -16.86
N GLY A 630 -4.60 -17.00 -16.78
CA GLY A 630 -5.52 -17.45 -15.75
C GLY A 630 -6.97 -17.02 -15.96
N GLY A 631 -7.27 -16.33 -17.07
CA GLY A 631 -8.59 -15.76 -17.38
C GLY A 631 -8.98 -15.95 -18.85
N VAL A 632 -9.90 -15.10 -19.32
CA VAL A 632 -10.37 -15.06 -20.70
C VAL A 632 -9.89 -13.77 -21.38
N LEU A 633 -9.23 -13.88 -22.53
CA LEU A 633 -8.96 -12.75 -23.43
C LEU A 633 -10.12 -12.61 -24.41
N PHE A 634 -10.91 -11.56 -24.27
CA PHE A 634 -12.02 -11.25 -25.15
C PHE A 634 -11.64 -10.16 -26.14
N ILE A 635 -11.58 -10.51 -27.42
CA ILE A 635 -11.25 -9.58 -28.52
C ILE A 635 -12.56 -9.16 -29.18
N ASP A 636 -13.00 -7.93 -28.90
CA ASP A 636 -14.21 -7.37 -29.52
C ASP A 636 -13.92 -6.86 -30.92
N GLU A 637 -14.92 -6.99 -31.80
CA GLU A 637 -14.82 -6.70 -33.23
C GLU A 637 -13.54 -7.30 -33.86
N ALA A 638 -13.24 -8.56 -33.54
CA ALA A 638 -12.00 -9.23 -33.92
C ALA A 638 -11.79 -9.27 -35.44
N TYR A 639 -12.86 -9.24 -36.24
CA TYR A 639 -12.77 -9.12 -37.69
C TYR A 639 -12.03 -7.87 -38.14
N ALA A 640 -11.97 -6.81 -37.32
CA ALA A 640 -11.19 -5.62 -37.60
C ALA A 640 -9.69 -5.94 -37.70
N LEU A 641 -9.21 -7.04 -37.11
CA LEU A 641 -7.82 -7.51 -37.29
C LEU A 641 -7.56 -8.00 -38.74
N PHE A 642 -8.60 -8.31 -39.49
CA PHE A 642 -8.54 -8.71 -40.90
C PHE A 642 -8.96 -7.54 -41.81
N GLY A 643 -8.00 -6.97 -42.54
CA GLY A 643 -8.23 -5.86 -43.48
C GLY A 643 -7.59 -6.12 -44.85
N THR A 644 -8.15 -5.53 -45.91
CA THR A 644 -7.73 -5.68 -47.32
C THR A 644 -6.58 -4.77 -47.74
N SER A 645 -6.10 -3.88 -46.87
CA SER A 645 -4.91 -3.07 -47.13
C SER A 645 -3.63 -3.89 -46.87
N GLU A 646 -2.60 -3.72 -47.70
CA GLU A 646 -1.27 -4.35 -47.64
C GLU A 646 -0.43 -4.01 -46.38
N GLN A 647 -1.07 -3.80 -45.22
CA GLN A 647 -0.40 -3.53 -43.96
C GLN A 647 -0.46 -4.76 -43.05
N ASP A 648 0.65 -5.51 -42.99
CA ASP A 648 0.89 -6.79 -42.32
C ASP A 648 0.56 -6.88 -40.82
N TYR A 649 0.19 -5.77 -40.16
CA TYR A 649 0.04 -5.70 -38.71
C TYR A 649 -1.05 -6.63 -38.15
N GLY A 650 -2.15 -6.83 -38.88
CA GLY A 650 -3.23 -7.73 -38.45
C GLY A 650 -2.82 -9.20 -38.44
N GLN A 651 -1.98 -9.61 -39.41
CA GLN A 651 -1.47 -10.98 -39.49
C GLN A 651 -0.49 -11.29 -38.35
N GLU A 652 0.33 -10.31 -37.97
CA GLU A 652 1.27 -10.43 -36.84
C GLU A 652 0.55 -10.69 -35.50
N VAL A 653 -0.58 -10.02 -35.26
CA VAL A 653 -1.45 -10.29 -34.09
C VAL A 653 -1.97 -11.72 -34.14
N VAL A 654 -2.50 -12.17 -35.29
CA VAL A 654 -3.07 -13.51 -35.45
C VAL A 654 -2.01 -14.58 -35.23
N GLN A 655 -0.81 -14.41 -35.79
CA GLN A 655 0.29 -15.34 -35.59
C GLN A 655 0.70 -15.42 -34.11
N THR A 656 0.87 -14.26 -33.47
CA THR A 656 1.19 -14.19 -32.04
C THR A 656 0.12 -14.84 -31.17
N LEU A 657 -1.17 -14.62 -31.46
CA LEU A 657 -2.28 -15.29 -30.77
C LEU A 657 -2.20 -16.81 -30.92
N VAL A 658 -1.94 -17.31 -32.13
CA VAL A 658 -1.83 -18.75 -32.39
C VAL A 658 -0.67 -19.38 -31.61
N GLU A 659 0.50 -18.72 -31.59
CA GLU A 659 1.67 -19.15 -30.83
C GLU A 659 1.36 -19.21 -29.32
N GLU A 660 0.82 -18.13 -28.75
CA GLU A 660 0.58 -18.02 -27.31
C GLU A 660 -0.60 -18.88 -26.83
N MET A 661 -1.66 -19.07 -27.65
CA MET A 661 -2.73 -20.04 -27.35
C MET A 661 -2.18 -21.47 -27.23
N THR A 662 -1.13 -21.80 -27.99
CA THR A 662 -0.47 -23.11 -27.92
C THR A 662 0.39 -23.23 -26.67
N ARG A 663 1.13 -22.16 -26.35
CA ARG A 663 2.01 -22.11 -25.18
C ARG A 663 1.22 -22.16 -23.86
N HIS A 664 0.05 -21.53 -23.82
CA HIS A 664 -0.73 -21.33 -22.59
C HIS A 664 -2.09 -22.05 -22.59
N GLY A 665 -2.24 -23.14 -23.35
CA GLY A 665 -3.55 -23.80 -23.58
C GLY A 665 -4.31 -24.25 -22.33
N GLU A 666 -3.62 -24.52 -21.22
CA GLU A 666 -4.24 -24.92 -19.94
C GLU A 666 -4.59 -23.73 -19.03
N ASN A 667 -4.20 -22.51 -19.40
CA ASN A 667 -4.30 -21.33 -18.52
C ASN A 667 -4.77 -20.06 -19.26
N LEU A 668 -5.21 -20.17 -20.51
CA LEU A 668 -5.69 -19.06 -21.31
C LEU A 668 -6.85 -19.50 -22.18
N VAL A 669 -7.94 -18.73 -22.18
CA VAL A 669 -9.04 -18.90 -23.14
C VAL A 669 -9.23 -17.61 -23.93
N VAL A 670 -8.99 -17.66 -25.23
CA VAL A 670 -9.31 -16.56 -26.15
C VAL A 670 -10.75 -16.70 -26.67
N VAL A 671 -11.51 -15.60 -26.61
CA VAL A 671 -12.83 -15.45 -27.22
C VAL A 671 -12.77 -14.33 -28.25
N LEU A 672 -13.11 -14.64 -29.51
CA LEU A 672 -13.22 -13.63 -30.57
C LEU A 672 -14.69 -13.25 -30.75
N ALA A 673 -15.01 -11.96 -30.77
CA ALA A 673 -16.38 -11.48 -30.98
C ALA A 673 -16.52 -10.64 -32.26
N GLY A 674 -17.67 -10.76 -32.92
CA GLY A 674 -17.94 -10.00 -34.15
C GLY A 674 -19.22 -10.42 -34.87
N TYR A 675 -19.37 -9.97 -36.11
CA TYR A 675 -20.47 -10.36 -37.00
C TYR A 675 -20.16 -11.70 -37.70
N SER A 676 -21.20 -12.49 -37.97
CA SER A 676 -21.06 -13.89 -38.40
C SER A 676 -20.25 -14.06 -39.70
N GLU A 677 -20.53 -13.26 -40.72
CA GLU A 677 -19.86 -13.35 -42.03
C GLU A 677 -18.40 -12.90 -41.97
N GLU A 678 -18.14 -11.81 -41.25
CA GLU A 678 -16.82 -11.19 -41.08
C GLU A 678 -15.90 -12.08 -40.24
N MET A 679 -16.45 -12.71 -39.18
CA MET A 679 -15.71 -13.67 -38.38
C MET A 679 -15.35 -14.93 -39.16
N ASN A 680 -16.25 -15.42 -40.02
CA ASN A 680 -15.93 -16.54 -40.91
C ASN A 680 -14.76 -16.20 -41.85
N ARG A 681 -14.71 -14.99 -42.39
CA ARG A 681 -13.57 -14.52 -43.21
C ARG A 681 -12.27 -14.45 -42.43
N LEU A 682 -12.28 -13.90 -41.20
CA LEU A 682 -11.10 -13.86 -40.33
C LEU A 682 -10.58 -15.27 -40.04
N LEU A 683 -11.45 -16.22 -39.70
CA LEU A 683 -11.01 -17.58 -39.37
C LEU A 683 -10.36 -18.28 -40.56
N LEU A 684 -10.96 -18.15 -41.75
CA LEU A 684 -10.44 -18.73 -42.98
C LEU A 684 -9.12 -18.09 -43.44
N SER A 685 -8.77 -16.90 -42.92
CA SER A 685 -7.51 -16.23 -43.25
C SER A 685 -6.26 -16.93 -42.71
N ASN A 686 -6.39 -17.73 -41.63
CA ASN A 686 -5.26 -18.41 -41.01
C ASN A 686 -5.66 -19.81 -40.53
N PRO A 687 -5.04 -20.89 -41.07
CA PRO A 687 -5.32 -22.27 -40.65
C PRO A 687 -5.15 -22.51 -39.14
N GLY A 688 -4.25 -21.76 -38.48
CA GLY A 688 -4.03 -21.80 -37.05
C GLY A 688 -5.25 -21.38 -36.22
N LEU A 689 -6.04 -20.41 -36.71
CA LEU A 689 -7.30 -20.01 -36.07
C LEU A 689 -8.37 -21.09 -36.24
N VAL A 690 -8.58 -21.60 -37.46
CA VAL A 690 -9.55 -22.69 -37.73
C VAL A 690 -9.27 -23.92 -36.88
N SER A 691 -7.99 -24.22 -36.63
CA SER A 691 -7.60 -25.37 -35.80
C SER A 691 -7.95 -25.20 -34.32
N ARG A 692 -7.87 -23.98 -33.76
CA ARG A 692 -8.02 -23.73 -32.32
C ARG A 692 -9.42 -23.28 -31.92
N PHE A 693 -10.13 -22.55 -32.79
CA PHE A 693 -11.49 -22.07 -32.55
C PHE A 693 -12.53 -23.06 -33.09
N LYS A 694 -12.95 -24.00 -32.23
CA LYS A 694 -13.99 -25.00 -32.57
C LYS A 694 -15.37 -24.69 -32.02
N LYS A 695 -15.48 -23.72 -31.10
CA LYS A 695 -16.75 -23.36 -30.46
C LYS A 695 -17.30 -22.10 -31.11
N TYR A 696 -18.49 -22.21 -31.71
CA TYR A 696 -19.19 -21.10 -32.35
C TYR A 696 -20.48 -20.86 -31.57
N ILE A 697 -20.58 -19.71 -30.92
CA ILE A 697 -21.73 -19.34 -30.09
C ILE A 697 -22.42 -18.16 -30.74
N HIS A 698 -23.62 -18.39 -31.25
CA HIS A 698 -24.45 -17.37 -31.87
C HIS A 698 -25.36 -16.69 -30.84
N PHE A 699 -25.30 -15.37 -30.78
CA PHE A 699 -26.10 -14.51 -29.92
C PHE A 699 -27.23 -13.90 -30.77
N PRO A 700 -28.46 -14.42 -30.66
CA PRO A 700 -29.60 -13.86 -31.38
C PRO A 700 -29.95 -12.47 -30.84
N ASP A 701 -30.62 -11.68 -31.67
CA ASP A 701 -31.26 -10.44 -31.23
C ASP A 701 -32.36 -10.75 -30.22
N TYR A 702 -32.57 -9.82 -29.27
CA TYR A 702 -33.63 -9.97 -28.29
C TYR A 702 -35.00 -9.77 -28.94
N THR A 703 -35.97 -10.60 -28.55
CA THR A 703 -37.37 -10.36 -28.93
C THR A 703 -37.90 -9.13 -28.22
N VAL A 704 -39.00 -8.56 -28.72
CA VAL A 704 -39.65 -7.39 -28.08
C VAL A 704 -39.96 -7.69 -26.61
N ASP A 705 -40.53 -8.86 -26.32
CA ASP A 705 -40.81 -9.30 -24.94
C ASP A 705 -39.55 -9.31 -24.07
N GLN A 706 -38.43 -9.80 -24.61
CA GLN A 706 -37.15 -9.84 -23.90
C GLN A 706 -36.58 -8.42 -23.68
N LEU A 707 -36.71 -7.52 -24.66
CA LEU A 707 -36.31 -6.12 -24.52
C LEU A 707 -37.12 -5.41 -23.43
N VAL A 708 -38.42 -5.65 -23.37
CA VAL A 708 -39.30 -5.11 -22.31
C VAL A 708 -38.88 -5.64 -20.94
N GLN A 709 -38.58 -6.94 -20.82
CA GLN A 709 -38.05 -7.51 -19.58
C GLN A 709 -36.70 -6.89 -19.18
N ILE A 710 -35.82 -6.60 -20.15
CA ILE A 710 -34.53 -5.94 -19.89
C ILE A 710 -34.76 -4.51 -19.39
N ILE A 711 -35.70 -3.77 -20.00
CA ILE A 711 -36.08 -2.42 -19.57
C ILE A 711 -36.59 -2.42 -18.13
N GLU A 712 -37.48 -3.36 -17.79
CA GLU A 712 -37.99 -3.51 -16.43
C GLU A 712 -36.88 -3.86 -15.42
N TRP A 713 -35.98 -4.77 -15.80
CA TRP A 713 -34.84 -5.17 -14.96
C TRP A 713 -33.84 -4.04 -14.73
N GLU A 714 -33.49 -3.28 -15.77
CA GLU A 714 -32.60 -2.11 -15.69
C GLU A 714 -33.23 -1.01 -14.80
N GLY A 715 -34.54 -0.74 -14.97
CA GLY A 715 -35.28 0.19 -14.12
C GLY A 715 -35.23 -0.22 -12.65
N LYS A 716 -35.52 -1.49 -12.35
CA LYS A 716 -35.50 -2.04 -10.99
C LYS A 716 -34.11 -1.95 -10.34
N ASN A 717 -33.05 -2.27 -11.08
CA ASN A 717 -31.67 -2.18 -10.57
C ASN A 717 -31.23 -0.75 -10.29
N ALA A 718 -31.75 0.22 -11.04
CA ALA A 718 -31.54 1.64 -10.79
C ALA A 718 -32.42 2.21 -9.67
N GLY A 719 -33.27 1.38 -9.03
CA GLY A 719 -34.15 1.79 -7.93
C GLY A 719 -35.51 2.32 -8.38
N TYR A 720 -35.87 2.14 -9.65
CA TYR A 720 -37.13 2.60 -10.22
C TYR A 720 -38.14 1.47 -10.42
N LEU A 721 -39.42 1.82 -10.32
CA LEU A 721 -40.56 0.97 -10.65
C LEU A 721 -41.20 1.49 -11.95
N ILE A 722 -41.30 0.62 -12.95
CA ILE A 722 -42.04 0.92 -14.18
C ILE A 722 -43.46 0.38 -14.00
N THR A 723 -44.45 1.24 -14.20
CA THR A 723 -45.86 0.84 -14.00
C THR A 723 -46.29 -0.19 -15.05
N ASN A 724 -47.18 -1.12 -14.68
CA ASN A 724 -47.68 -2.15 -15.61
C ASN A 724 -48.30 -1.54 -16.88
N GLU A 725 -49.00 -0.41 -16.76
CA GLU A 725 -49.55 0.31 -17.91
C GLU A 725 -48.44 0.79 -18.87
N THR A 726 -47.32 1.28 -18.33
CA THR A 726 -46.16 1.69 -19.14
C THR A 726 -45.51 0.49 -19.84
N ILE A 727 -45.40 -0.65 -19.15
CA ILE A 727 -44.84 -1.89 -19.70
C ILE A 727 -45.67 -2.37 -20.91
N GLU A 728 -47.00 -2.38 -20.79
CA GLU A 728 -47.89 -2.75 -21.89
C GLU A 728 -47.74 -1.81 -23.10
N LYS A 729 -47.66 -0.50 -22.87
CA LYS A 729 -47.46 0.50 -23.93
C LYS A 729 -46.08 0.38 -24.59
N LEU A 730 -45.04 0.11 -23.81
CA LEU A 730 -43.69 -0.17 -24.32
C LEU A 730 -43.69 -1.40 -25.24
N ALA A 731 -44.36 -2.48 -24.85
CA ALA A 731 -44.44 -3.69 -25.66
C ALA A 731 -45.12 -3.44 -27.02
N VAL A 732 -46.22 -2.67 -27.04
CA VAL A 732 -46.91 -2.31 -28.29
C VAL A 732 -46.01 -1.43 -29.16
N ARG A 733 -45.44 -0.35 -28.61
CA ARG A 733 -44.63 0.60 -29.38
C ARG A 733 -43.35 -0.03 -29.92
N LEU A 734 -42.66 -0.85 -29.13
CA LEU A 734 -41.47 -1.57 -29.58
C LEU A 734 -41.81 -2.60 -30.66
N SER A 735 -43.01 -3.22 -30.61
CA SER A 735 -43.47 -4.12 -31.68
C SER A 735 -43.70 -3.39 -33.00
N GLU A 736 -44.25 -2.17 -32.96
CA GLU A 736 -44.39 -1.31 -34.15
C GLU A 736 -43.03 -0.96 -34.76
N ILE A 737 -42.10 -0.46 -33.93
CA ILE A 737 -40.73 -0.09 -34.35
C ILE A 737 -39.99 -1.29 -34.94
N ALA A 738 -40.11 -2.46 -34.30
CA ALA A 738 -39.51 -3.70 -34.80
C ALA A 738 -40.06 -4.12 -36.17
N GLY A 739 -41.35 -3.87 -36.44
CA GLY A 739 -42.00 -4.18 -37.72
C GLY A 739 -41.62 -3.25 -38.86
N GLU A 740 -41.29 -1.99 -38.58
CA GLU A 740 -40.96 -0.99 -39.61
C GLU A 740 -39.47 -0.97 -40.00
N HIS A 741 -38.57 -1.00 -39.02
CA HIS A 741 -37.13 -0.77 -39.23
C HIS A 741 -36.20 -1.78 -38.53
N GLY A 742 -36.76 -2.63 -37.66
CA GLY A 742 -35.98 -3.47 -36.74
C GLY A 742 -35.38 -2.66 -35.59
N ILE A 743 -35.18 -3.30 -34.42
CA ILE A 743 -34.60 -2.63 -33.23
C ILE A 743 -33.09 -2.85 -33.22
N GLY A 744 -32.34 -1.86 -33.68
CA GLY A 744 -30.87 -1.86 -33.58
C GLY A 744 -30.37 -1.69 -32.14
N GLY A 745 -29.21 -2.27 -31.81
CA GLY A 745 -28.54 -2.04 -30.52
C GLY A 745 -29.00 -2.90 -29.34
N ASN A 746 -30.09 -3.67 -29.47
CA ASN A 746 -30.49 -4.73 -28.51
C ASN A 746 -30.52 -4.26 -27.03
N GLY A 747 -29.88 -4.97 -26.11
CA GLY A 747 -29.85 -4.60 -24.69
C GLY A 747 -29.19 -3.24 -24.44
N ARG A 748 -28.30 -2.76 -25.33
CA ARG A 748 -27.76 -1.39 -25.26
C ARG A 748 -28.84 -0.36 -25.54
N PHE A 749 -29.72 -0.64 -26.51
CA PHE A 749 -30.90 0.20 -26.76
C PHE A 749 -31.83 0.24 -25.54
N ALA A 750 -32.17 -0.92 -24.96
CA ALA A 750 -33.01 -1.01 -23.77
C ALA A 750 -32.44 -0.20 -22.57
N ARG A 751 -31.13 -0.32 -22.31
CA ARG A 751 -30.47 0.45 -21.26
C ARG A 751 -30.49 1.96 -21.53
N ASN A 752 -30.17 2.37 -22.75
CA ASN A 752 -30.18 3.79 -23.13
C ASN A 752 -31.58 4.39 -22.97
N LEU A 753 -32.61 3.65 -23.39
CA LEU A 753 -34.01 4.07 -23.27
C LEU A 753 -34.41 4.30 -21.80
N VAL A 754 -33.99 3.43 -20.87
CA VAL A 754 -34.23 3.62 -19.44
C VAL A 754 -33.50 4.84 -18.89
N GLN A 755 -32.24 5.04 -19.29
CA GLN A 755 -31.45 6.22 -18.86
C GLN A 755 -32.07 7.53 -19.34
N GLU A 756 -32.56 7.57 -20.58
CA GLU A 756 -33.26 8.75 -21.10
C GLU A 756 -34.60 8.96 -20.39
N ALA A 757 -35.35 7.89 -20.10
CA ALA A 757 -36.59 7.98 -19.33
C ALA A 757 -36.36 8.54 -17.92
N MET A 758 -35.26 8.18 -17.24
CA MET A 758 -34.88 8.77 -15.95
C MET A 758 -34.61 10.28 -16.05
N GLN A 759 -33.93 10.71 -17.11
CA GLN A 759 -33.70 12.14 -17.36
C GLN A 759 -35.01 12.88 -17.63
N ASN A 760 -35.92 12.30 -18.41
CA ASN A 760 -37.25 12.86 -18.66
C ASN A 760 -38.10 12.95 -17.39
N GLN A 761 -38.01 11.94 -16.52
CA GLN A 761 -38.66 11.95 -15.21
C GLN A 761 -38.10 13.09 -14.33
N ALA A 762 -36.78 13.27 -14.31
CA ALA A 762 -36.14 14.37 -13.58
C ALA A 762 -36.63 15.74 -14.08
N ILE A 763 -36.71 15.94 -15.40
CA ILE A 763 -37.26 17.17 -16.00
C ILE A 763 -38.72 17.37 -15.57
N ARG A 764 -39.56 16.34 -15.66
CA ARG A 764 -40.97 16.40 -15.22
C ARG A 764 -41.08 16.78 -13.74
N LEU A 765 -40.19 16.28 -12.88
CA LEU A 765 -40.20 16.61 -11.45
C LEU A 765 -39.80 18.07 -11.17
N THR A 766 -39.00 18.71 -12.04
CA THR A 766 -38.69 20.15 -11.89
C THR A 766 -39.88 21.07 -12.14
N GLU A 767 -40.93 20.58 -12.80
CA GLU A 767 -42.18 21.32 -13.01
C GLU A 767 -43.08 21.30 -11.76
N ILE A 768 -42.74 20.47 -10.75
CA ILE A 768 -43.47 20.33 -9.49
C ILE A 768 -42.64 21.01 -8.37
N PRO A 769 -43.24 21.85 -7.51
CA PRO A 769 -42.55 22.39 -6.34
C PRO A 769 -41.92 21.28 -5.49
N GLN A 770 -40.67 21.47 -5.05
CA GLN A 770 -39.92 20.45 -4.30
C GLN A 770 -40.63 19.96 -3.03
N GLU A 771 -41.44 20.84 -2.42
CA GLU A 771 -42.24 20.57 -1.22
C GLU A 771 -43.36 19.55 -1.46
N GLU A 772 -43.76 19.33 -2.72
CA GLU A 772 -44.81 18.40 -3.12
C GLU A 772 -44.27 17.04 -3.60
N TRP A 773 -42.93 16.87 -3.64
CA TRP A 773 -42.32 15.62 -4.07
C TRP A 773 -42.61 14.50 -3.08
N ASN A 774 -43.21 13.41 -3.57
CA ASN A 774 -43.46 12.22 -2.76
C ASN A 774 -42.59 11.02 -3.21
N PRO A 775 -42.32 10.05 -2.32
CA PRO A 775 -41.46 8.89 -2.63
C PRO A 775 -41.91 8.09 -3.85
N LYS A 776 -43.21 8.07 -4.13
CA LYS A 776 -43.79 7.36 -5.27
C LYS A 776 -43.40 8.04 -6.59
N GLN A 777 -43.49 9.37 -6.66
CA GLN A 777 -43.09 10.14 -7.84
C GLN A 777 -41.58 10.05 -8.13
N LEU A 778 -40.77 9.98 -7.08
CA LEU A 778 -39.31 9.84 -7.22
C LEU A 778 -38.90 8.45 -7.69
N ALA A 779 -39.67 7.42 -7.31
CA ALA A 779 -39.36 6.03 -7.63
C ALA A 779 -40.08 5.47 -8.87
N GLU A 780 -41.09 6.14 -9.44
CA GLU A 780 -41.87 5.61 -10.58
C GLU A 780 -41.52 6.28 -11.93
N LEU A 781 -41.29 5.44 -12.96
CA LEU A 781 -41.22 5.87 -14.36
C LEU A 781 -42.56 5.57 -15.06
N THR A 782 -43.14 6.59 -15.69
CA THR A 782 -44.44 6.50 -16.37
C THR A 782 -44.28 6.57 -17.89
N TRP A 783 -45.35 6.27 -18.63
CA TRP A 783 -45.33 6.28 -20.09
C TRP A 783 -44.87 7.61 -20.68
N ALA A 784 -45.21 8.74 -20.06
CA ALA A 784 -44.78 10.06 -20.52
C ALA A 784 -43.24 10.23 -20.55
N ASP A 785 -42.53 9.49 -19.69
CA ASP A 785 -41.07 9.53 -19.61
C ASP A 785 -40.42 8.75 -20.77
N PHE A 786 -41.07 7.68 -21.22
CA PHE A 786 -40.59 6.82 -22.32
C PHE A 786 -41.08 7.28 -23.70
N GLN A 787 -42.28 7.85 -23.78
CA GLN A 787 -42.91 8.25 -25.03
C GLN A 787 -42.04 9.25 -25.80
N ARG A 788 -41.44 10.22 -25.10
CA ARG A 788 -40.56 11.25 -25.70
C ARG A 788 -39.29 10.68 -26.35
N CYS A 789 -38.91 9.45 -26.01
CA CYS A 789 -37.74 8.76 -26.56
C CYS A 789 -38.08 7.86 -27.75
N LEU A 790 -39.36 7.54 -27.96
CA LEU A 790 -39.85 6.55 -28.94
C LEU A 790 -40.76 7.16 -30.02
N ASP A 791 -41.10 8.43 -29.88
CA ASP A 791 -41.71 9.30 -30.90
C ASP A 791 -40.61 10.00 -31.70
#